data_AF-Q8C167-F1
#
_entry.id   AF-Q8C167-F1
#
_cell.length_a   1.000
_cell.length_b   1.000
_cell.length_c   1.000
_cell.angle_alpha   90.00
_cell.angle_beta   90.00
_cell.angle_gamma   90.00
#
_symmetry.space_group_name_H-M   'P 1'
#
loop_
_entity.id
_entity.type
_entity.pdbx_description
1 polymer ?
#
loop_
_entity_poly.entity_id
_entity_poly.type
_entity_poly.pdbx_seq_one_letter_code
_entity_poly.pdbx_strand_id
1 'polypeptide(L)'
;MLQTAKFSLRALKHSIPHLGNCMQKQSYRNVAGPYYSRVRLKKYHLTKCLQNKPRIAGLARNIPSRSFSCKDLLPIKPESEKPISENMDAFEKVRTRLETQPQEEYEVVNAEIKHGGFVYYQEGCCLVRSKDEEADSDNYEVLFNLEELKLDQPFIDCIRVAPDEKYVAAKIRTEDSETSTLVVVKLSDQPVMEASFPNVSSFEWVKDEEDEDVLFYTFQRNLRCHDVYRATFGDNKRNERFYTEKDPSYFVFLYLTKDSRFLTLNIMNKTTSEVWLIDGLSPWDPPVLIQKRIHGMLYYVEHRDDELYILTNVGEPTEFKLMRTAADAPAIMNWDLFFTMKRNTKVVDLDMFKDHCVLFLKHSNLLYVNVIGLADDSVRSLKLPPWACGFIMDTNSDPKNCPFQLCSPIRPPKYYTYKFAEGKLFEETGHEDPITKTSRVLRIEAKSKDGKLVPMTVFHKTDSEDLQRKPLLVHVYGAYGMDLKMNFRPEKRVLVDDGWILAYCHVRGGGELGLQWHADGRLTKKLNGLADLVACIKTLHSQGFSQPSLTTLSAFSAGGVLVGALCNSKPELLRAVTLEAPFLDVLNTMLDTTLPLTLEELEEWGNPSSDEKHKNYIKRYCPCQNIKPQHYPSVHITAYENDERVPLKGIVNYTEKLKEAVAEHTKGAGEGYQPPNIILDIQPGGNHVIEDSHKKITTQMKFLYEELGLDSTDAFEALKKYLKF
;
A
#
# COMPACT_ATOMS: atom_id res chain seq x y z
N MET A 1 49.36 5.17 -14.94
CA MET A 1 48.81 4.32 -16.01
C MET A 1 49.64 3.07 -16.35
N LEU A 2 50.71 2.69 -15.62
CA LEU A 2 51.45 1.44 -15.91
C LEU A 2 51.99 0.69 -14.69
N GLN A 3 51.47 0.96 -13.48
CA GLN A 3 51.85 0.20 -12.27
C GLN A 3 50.69 -0.41 -11.47
N THR A 4 49.42 -0.14 -11.83
CA THR A 4 48.25 -0.72 -11.16
C THR A 4 47.69 -1.98 -11.83
N ALA A 5 48.28 -2.45 -12.94
CA ALA A 5 47.79 -3.61 -13.71
C ALA A 5 48.43 -4.97 -13.31
N LYS A 6 49.11 -5.06 -12.15
CA LYS A 6 49.80 -6.30 -11.73
C LYS A 6 49.11 -7.10 -10.61
N PHE A 7 47.97 -6.65 -10.09
CA PHE A 7 47.24 -7.40 -9.06
C PHE A 7 46.00 -8.17 -9.56
N SER A 8 45.57 -7.99 -10.81
CA SER A 8 44.37 -8.64 -11.36
C SER A 8 44.61 -9.98 -12.06
N LEU A 9 45.85 -10.49 -12.12
CA LEU A 9 46.21 -11.70 -12.88
C LEU A 9 46.64 -12.91 -12.02
N ARG A 10 46.50 -12.84 -10.69
CA ARG A 10 46.79 -13.99 -9.80
C ARG A 10 45.55 -14.70 -9.25
N ALA A 11 44.34 -14.16 -9.43
CA ALA A 11 43.11 -14.79 -8.95
C ALA A 11 42.46 -15.77 -9.95
N LEU A 12 42.92 -15.84 -11.20
CA LEU A 12 42.35 -16.71 -12.26
C LEU A 12 43.07 -18.06 -12.44
N LYS A 13 43.82 -18.54 -11.44
CA LYS A 13 44.63 -19.77 -11.54
C LYS A 13 44.11 -20.98 -10.77
N HIS A 14 42.91 -20.91 -10.20
CA HIS A 14 42.28 -22.06 -9.54
C HIS A 14 40.85 -22.29 -10.05
N SER A 15 40.75 -22.55 -11.35
CA SER A 15 39.60 -23.19 -11.98
C SER A 15 40.05 -24.53 -12.58
N ILE A 16 39.48 -25.63 -12.05
CA ILE A 16 39.39 -26.98 -12.63
C ILE A 16 40.66 -27.85 -12.42
N PRO A 17 40.56 -28.97 -11.66
CA PRO A 17 40.04 -30.21 -12.25
C PRO A 17 39.25 -31.12 -11.29
N HIS A 18 38.12 -31.66 -11.78
CA HIS A 18 37.92 -33.11 -11.85
C HIS A 18 36.65 -33.43 -12.67
N LEU A 19 36.86 -33.60 -13.98
CA LEU A 19 36.06 -34.50 -14.81
C LEU A 19 36.39 -35.93 -14.38
N GLY A 20 35.38 -36.69 -13.96
CA GLY A 20 35.54 -38.10 -13.63
C GLY A 20 34.21 -38.78 -13.40
N ASN A 21 33.81 -39.59 -14.39
CA ASN A 21 32.81 -40.65 -14.34
C ASN A 21 31.35 -40.27 -14.62
N CYS A 22 31.15 -39.99 -15.90
CA CYS A 22 29.92 -40.30 -16.60
C CYS A 22 29.83 -41.82 -16.87
N MET A 23 28.59 -42.33 -16.94
CA MET A 23 28.16 -43.66 -17.39
C MET A 23 28.16 -44.80 -16.36
N GLN A 24 26.98 -45.17 -15.86
CA GLN A 24 26.16 -46.23 -16.48
C GLN A 24 24.93 -46.61 -15.65
N LYS A 25 23.87 -46.96 -16.39
CA LYS A 25 22.70 -47.80 -16.05
C LYS A 25 21.46 -47.13 -15.45
N GLN A 26 20.65 -46.64 -16.40
CA GLN A 26 19.20 -46.77 -16.39
C GLN A 26 18.77 -48.25 -16.37
N SER A 27 17.80 -48.59 -15.52
CA SER A 27 16.51 -49.23 -15.87
C SER A 27 15.91 -49.90 -14.64
N TYR A 28 14.63 -49.64 -14.33
CA TYR A 28 13.57 -50.53 -13.83
C TYR A 28 12.43 -49.60 -13.34
N ARG A 29 11.42 -49.34 -14.18
CA ARG A 29 10.11 -50.03 -14.29
C ARG A 29 9.18 -49.81 -13.09
N ASN A 30 8.09 -49.09 -13.41
CA ASN A 30 6.68 -49.34 -13.07
C ASN A 30 6.30 -49.69 -11.62
N VAL A 31 5.45 -48.87 -11.00
CA VAL A 31 4.06 -49.26 -10.64
C VAL A 31 3.18 -47.99 -10.61
N ALA A 32 2.08 -48.05 -11.34
CA ALA A 32 0.97 -47.10 -11.28
C ALA A 32 0.01 -47.47 -10.14
N GLY A 33 -0.64 -46.47 -9.52
CA GLY A 33 -1.77 -46.67 -8.61
C GLY A 33 -2.40 -45.34 -8.18
N PRO A 34 -3.73 -45.13 -8.36
CA PRO A 34 -4.38 -43.84 -8.09
C PRO A 34 -5.09 -43.83 -6.74
N TYR A 35 -4.95 -42.78 -5.94
CA TYR A 35 -5.89 -42.48 -4.86
C TYR A 35 -6.15 -40.97 -4.74
N TYR A 36 -7.40 -40.62 -5.07
CA TYR A 36 -8.03 -39.33 -4.85
C TYR A 36 -8.31 -39.08 -3.35
N SER A 37 -8.06 -37.83 -2.93
CA SER A 37 -8.77 -37.02 -1.93
C SER A 37 -9.37 -37.66 -0.67
N ARG A 38 -8.79 -37.31 0.49
CA ARG A 38 -9.55 -37.02 1.73
C ARG A 38 -8.87 -35.92 2.54
N VAL A 39 -9.24 -34.66 2.29
CA VAL A 39 -8.96 -33.54 3.18
C VAL A 39 -9.76 -33.76 4.47
N ARG A 40 -9.09 -34.00 5.60
CA ARG A 40 -9.73 -34.14 6.92
C ARG A 40 -9.62 -32.82 7.68
N LEU A 41 -10.75 -32.28 8.14
CA LEU A 41 -10.81 -31.17 9.09
C LEU A 41 -10.14 -31.59 10.41
N LYS A 42 -9.07 -30.89 10.80
CA LYS A 42 -8.41 -31.04 12.12
C LYS A 42 -9.20 -30.25 13.17
N LYS A 43 -9.59 -30.93 14.25
CA LYS A 43 -10.18 -30.32 15.46
C LYS A 43 -9.03 -29.91 16.39
N TYR A 44 -8.98 -28.63 16.73
CA TYR A 44 -7.99 -28.02 17.62
C TYR A 44 -8.21 -28.44 19.08
N HIS A 45 -7.17 -28.97 19.74
CA HIS A 45 -7.16 -29.21 21.18
C HIS A 45 -6.41 -28.08 21.89
N LEU A 46 -7.17 -27.19 22.53
CA LEU A 46 -6.69 -26.12 23.40
C LEU A 46 -5.90 -26.75 24.57
N THR A 47 -4.58 -26.56 24.62
CA THR A 47 -3.75 -27.02 25.74
C THR A 47 -3.34 -25.81 26.58
N LYS A 48 -3.64 -25.89 27.88
CA LYS A 48 -3.53 -24.82 28.89
C LYS A 48 -2.11 -24.27 29.05
N CYS A 49 -1.89 -23.04 28.58
CA CYS A 49 -0.92 -22.09 29.13
C CYS A 49 -1.31 -21.74 30.56
N LEU A 50 -0.48 -22.02 31.57
CA LEU A 50 -0.52 -21.31 32.86
C LEU A 50 0.83 -21.44 33.60
N GLN A 51 1.36 -20.28 34.00
CA GLN A 51 2.36 -20.01 35.05
C GLN A 51 3.84 -19.85 34.61
N ASN A 52 4.27 -18.60 34.42
CA ASN A 52 4.96 -17.88 35.50
C ASN A 52 5.15 -16.37 35.25
N LYS A 53 5.14 -15.63 36.37
CA LYS A 53 5.06 -14.17 36.53
C LYS A 53 6.41 -13.44 36.29
N PRO A 54 6.37 -12.10 36.06
CA PRO A 54 7.44 -11.34 35.44
C PRO A 54 8.38 -10.65 36.45
N ARG A 55 9.61 -10.35 36.00
CA ARG A 55 10.47 -9.32 36.59
C ARG A 55 10.79 -8.26 35.54
N ILE A 56 9.91 -7.27 35.44
CA ILE A 56 10.20 -5.97 34.83
C ILE A 56 10.78 -5.09 35.94
N ALA A 57 12.08 -4.84 35.92
CA ALA A 57 12.71 -3.74 36.62
C ALA A 57 14.14 -3.55 36.09
N GLY A 58 14.28 -2.73 35.06
CA GLY A 58 15.59 -2.41 34.49
C GLY A 58 15.52 -1.35 33.40
N LEU A 59 14.59 -0.41 33.51
CA LEU A 59 14.57 0.78 32.66
C LEU A 59 15.79 1.65 32.98
N ALA A 60 16.57 1.89 31.94
CA ALA A 60 17.33 3.11 31.71
C ALA A 60 18.32 3.54 32.80
N ARG A 61 19.55 3.02 32.76
CA ARG A 61 20.72 3.81 33.19
C ARG A 61 21.92 3.59 32.27
N ASN A 62 22.30 4.68 31.60
CA ASN A 62 23.62 5.00 31.07
C ASN A 62 24.05 4.29 29.78
N ILE A 63 23.57 4.79 28.63
CA ILE A 63 24.31 4.66 27.37
C ILE A 63 24.70 6.08 26.91
N PRO A 64 26.01 6.41 26.86
CA PRO A 64 26.47 7.67 26.30
C PRO A 64 26.30 7.62 24.78
N SER A 65 25.28 8.32 24.28
CA SER A 65 25.05 8.51 22.85
C SER A 65 26.17 9.37 22.25
N ARG A 66 26.93 8.83 21.29
CA ARG A 66 27.75 9.66 20.39
C ARG A 66 26.80 10.36 19.42
N SER A 67 26.67 11.68 19.57
CA SER A 67 25.93 12.52 18.64
C SER A 67 26.80 12.87 17.44
N PHE A 68 26.31 12.61 16.23
CA PHE A 68 26.84 13.26 15.03
C PHE A 68 26.46 14.76 15.09
N SER A 69 27.45 15.63 15.01
CA SER A 69 27.28 17.08 15.13
C SER A 69 26.78 17.65 13.81
N CYS A 70 25.77 18.52 13.87
CA CYS A 70 25.29 19.32 12.74
C CYS A 70 26.29 20.43 12.38
N LYS A 71 27.48 20.00 11.94
CA LYS A 71 28.54 20.78 11.29
C LYS A 71 29.06 20.10 10.02
N ASP A 72 28.85 18.79 9.88
CA ASP A 72 29.19 18.04 8.65
C ASP A 72 28.13 18.19 7.54
N LEU A 73 27.02 18.84 7.85
CA LEU A 73 25.98 19.22 6.89
C LEU A 73 26.19 20.71 6.54
N LEU A 74 26.99 20.98 5.50
CA LEU A 74 27.26 22.35 5.04
C LEU A 74 25.95 23.11 4.76
N PRO A 75 25.81 24.36 5.25
CA PRO A 75 24.55 25.10 5.24
C PRO A 75 24.18 25.64 3.86
N ILE A 76 22.92 25.46 3.51
CA ILE A 76 22.30 26.03 2.31
C ILE A 76 22.17 27.55 2.50
N LYS A 77 22.52 28.32 1.47
CA LYS A 77 21.98 29.68 1.26
C LYS A 77 20.87 29.62 0.21
N PRO A 78 19.73 30.31 0.43
CA PRO A 78 18.58 30.23 -0.45
C PRO A 78 18.81 31.10 -1.69
N GLU A 79 18.93 30.46 -2.85
CA GLU A 79 18.82 31.14 -4.14
C GLU A 79 17.48 30.81 -4.81
N SER A 80 16.96 31.86 -5.45
CA SER A 80 15.61 32.09 -5.91
C SER A 80 15.08 31.12 -6.97
N GLU A 81 13.84 30.70 -6.77
CA GLU A 81 12.99 29.86 -7.61
C GLU A 81 12.65 30.48 -8.99
N LYS A 82 12.76 29.68 -10.06
CA LYS A 82 11.94 29.82 -11.27
C LYS A 82 11.58 28.42 -11.83
N PRO A 83 10.37 28.26 -12.43
CA PRO A 83 9.70 26.96 -12.45
C PRO A 83 9.74 26.29 -13.82
N ILE A 84 9.94 24.97 -13.83
CA ILE A 84 9.71 24.12 -15.01
C ILE A 84 8.84 22.93 -14.59
N SER A 85 7.56 23.11 -14.95
CA SER A 85 6.40 22.24 -15.21
C SER A 85 6.58 21.39 -16.50
N GLU A 86 5.64 20.63 -17.09
CA GLU A 86 4.42 19.85 -16.70
C GLU A 86 4.10 18.89 -17.89
N ASN A 87 4.82 17.79 -18.08
CA ASN A 87 4.32 16.63 -18.86
C ASN A 87 3.83 15.52 -17.92
N MET A 88 4.63 15.22 -16.89
CA MET A 88 4.29 14.50 -15.66
C MET A 88 3.51 13.19 -15.83
N ASP A 89 3.87 12.26 -16.72
CA ASP A 89 3.40 10.89 -16.46
C ASP A 89 4.21 9.74 -17.08
N ALA A 90 4.86 8.89 -16.30
CA ALA A 90 4.22 7.77 -15.61
C ALA A 90 4.32 7.66 -14.07
N PHE A 91 4.77 8.71 -13.35
CA PHE A 91 5.56 8.56 -12.11
C PHE A 91 4.82 8.21 -10.81
N GLU A 92 3.80 7.35 -10.87
CA GLU A 92 2.71 7.37 -9.90
C GLU A 92 2.39 6.10 -9.06
N LYS A 93 2.86 4.85 -9.26
CA LYS A 93 2.56 3.75 -8.27
C LYS A 93 3.73 2.94 -7.67
N VAL A 94 4.91 2.88 -8.27
CA VAL A 94 6.14 2.77 -7.43
C VAL A 94 6.26 4.02 -6.55
N ARG A 95 5.65 5.14 -6.98
CA ARG A 95 5.23 6.20 -6.06
C ARG A 95 4.22 5.71 -5.05
N THR A 96 2.99 5.30 -5.36
CA THR A 96 2.03 4.75 -4.36
C THR A 96 2.44 3.50 -3.55
N ARG A 97 3.59 2.86 -3.77
CA ARG A 97 4.28 1.94 -2.83
C ARG A 97 4.95 2.69 -1.66
N LEU A 98 4.96 4.03 -1.74
CA LEU A 98 5.63 5.01 -0.87
C LEU A 98 4.74 6.24 -0.60
N GLU A 99 4.00 6.78 -1.58
CA GLU A 99 2.79 7.61 -1.35
C GLU A 99 1.71 6.83 -0.59
N THR A 100 1.68 5.51 -0.73
CA THR A 100 1.39 4.65 0.41
C THR A 100 2.47 3.59 0.51
N GLN A 101 3.54 3.95 1.21
CA GLN A 101 4.09 3.04 2.22
C GLN A 101 2.86 2.67 3.05
N PRO A 102 2.31 1.44 2.90
CA PRO A 102 0.95 1.16 3.31
C PRO A 102 0.81 1.48 4.79
N GLN A 103 -0.22 2.28 5.04
CA GLN A 103 -1.14 1.85 6.05
C GLN A 103 -1.92 0.67 5.47
N GLU A 104 -1.70 -0.45 6.13
CA GLU A 104 -2.02 -1.79 5.71
C GLU A 104 -3.53 -2.02 5.86
N GLU A 105 -4.32 -1.65 4.85
CA GLU A 105 -5.65 -2.25 4.66
C GLU A 105 -5.44 -3.72 4.36
N TYR A 106 -5.33 -4.52 5.42
CA TYR A 106 -4.91 -5.90 5.36
C TYR A 106 -5.90 -6.78 4.59
N GLU A 107 -5.31 -7.74 3.90
CA GLU A 107 -5.59 -9.13 4.25
C GLU A 107 -4.35 -9.58 5.04
N VAL A 108 -4.51 -10.33 6.13
CA VAL A 108 -3.41 -11.11 6.71
C VAL A 108 -2.89 -12.06 5.62
N VAL A 109 -2.00 -11.57 4.76
CA VAL A 109 -0.93 -12.43 4.23
C VAL A 109 -0.11 -12.69 5.47
N ASN A 110 -0.28 -13.86 6.09
CA ASN A 110 0.59 -14.28 7.18
C ASN A 110 2.01 -13.92 6.75
N ALA A 111 2.67 -13.04 7.50
CA ALA A 111 4.01 -12.61 7.14
C ALA A 111 4.86 -13.88 7.06
N GLU A 112 5.17 -14.31 5.85
CA GLU A 112 5.90 -15.53 5.57
C GLU A 112 7.19 -15.14 4.87
N ILE A 113 8.31 -15.64 5.37
CA ILE A 113 9.60 -15.44 4.72
C ILE A 113 10.36 -16.76 4.68
N LYS A 114 10.84 -17.09 3.49
CA LYS A 114 11.79 -18.18 3.29
C LYS A 114 13.20 -17.64 3.45
N HIS A 115 13.98 -18.23 4.33
CA HIS A 115 15.39 -17.89 4.53
C HIS A 115 16.18 -19.16 4.83
N GLY A 116 17.25 -19.35 4.05
CA GLY A 116 18.03 -20.60 4.00
C GLY A 116 17.16 -21.85 3.89
N GLY A 117 17.25 -22.75 4.87
CA GLY A 117 16.52 -24.03 4.87
C GLY A 117 15.12 -23.98 5.49
N PHE A 118 14.67 -22.81 5.94
CA PHE A 118 13.46 -22.66 6.75
C PHE A 118 12.46 -21.66 6.15
N VAL A 119 11.21 -21.84 6.53
CA VAL A 119 10.10 -20.91 6.32
C VAL A 119 9.66 -20.39 7.68
N TYR A 120 9.60 -19.07 7.84
CA TYR A 120 9.20 -18.40 9.07
C TYR A 120 7.83 -17.77 8.87
N TYR A 121 6.89 -18.01 9.78
CA TYR A 121 5.50 -17.56 9.68
C TYR A 121 4.82 -17.50 11.05
N GLN A 122 3.60 -16.99 11.09
CA GLN A 122 2.74 -17.03 12.27
C GLN A 122 1.84 -18.29 12.25
N GLU A 123 1.86 -19.07 13.32
CA GLU A 123 0.91 -20.15 13.57
C GLU A 123 0.21 -19.90 14.91
N GLY A 124 -1.11 -19.67 14.88
CA GLY A 124 -1.85 -19.24 16.06
C GLY A 124 -1.30 -17.93 16.64
N CYS A 125 -0.94 -17.95 17.93
CA CYS A 125 -0.30 -16.81 18.61
C CYS A 125 1.23 -16.92 18.65
N CYS A 126 1.84 -17.76 17.82
CA CYS A 126 3.28 -18.03 17.85
C CYS A 126 3.98 -17.62 16.56
N LEU A 127 5.14 -16.99 16.68
CA LEU A 127 6.15 -16.97 15.61
C LEU A 127 6.79 -18.35 15.56
N VAL A 128 6.77 -18.99 14.39
CA VAL A 128 7.30 -20.34 14.19
C VAL A 128 8.24 -20.39 12.99
N ARG A 129 9.06 -21.44 12.93
CA ARG A 129 9.75 -21.85 11.70
C ARG A 129 9.52 -23.32 11.40
N SER A 130 9.41 -23.68 10.13
CA SER A 130 9.39 -25.06 9.65
C SER A 130 10.41 -25.23 8.53
N LYS A 131 10.79 -26.47 8.23
CA LYS A 131 11.75 -26.74 7.16
C LYS A 131 11.11 -26.69 5.78
N ASP A 132 11.95 -26.36 4.79
CA ASP A 132 11.74 -26.54 3.33
C ASP A 132 11.69 -28.05 2.94
N GLU A 133 10.87 -28.81 3.68
CA GLU A 133 10.62 -30.24 3.55
C GLU A 133 9.11 -30.46 3.25
N GLU A 134 8.23 -30.31 4.25
CA GLU A 134 6.79 -30.57 4.22
C GLU A 134 6.11 -29.73 5.33
N ALA A 135 5.28 -28.73 4.98
CA ALA A 135 4.39 -28.07 5.94
C ALA A 135 3.22 -29.00 6.34
N ASP A 136 3.51 -30.26 6.66
CA ASP A 136 2.59 -31.09 7.43
C ASP A 136 2.53 -30.49 8.84
N SER A 137 1.32 -30.13 9.27
CA SER A 137 1.04 -29.10 10.29
C SER A 137 1.62 -29.30 11.70
N ASP A 138 2.44 -30.33 11.92
CA ASP A 138 2.94 -30.70 13.24
C ASP A 138 4.49 -30.66 13.32
N ASN A 139 5.20 -30.24 12.26
CA ASN A 139 6.68 -30.16 12.22
C ASN A 139 7.21 -28.72 12.16
N TYR A 140 6.82 -27.88 13.12
CA TYR A 140 7.36 -26.53 13.29
C TYR A 140 7.97 -26.35 14.68
N GLU A 141 8.96 -25.46 14.76
CA GLU A 141 9.57 -25.00 16.00
C GLU A 141 8.95 -23.66 16.40
N VAL A 142 8.47 -23.57 17.64
CA VAL A 142 7.99 -22.31 18.21
C VAL A 142 9.18 -21.45 18.62
N LEU A 143 9.29 -20.26 18.03
CA LEU A 143 10.36 -19.32 18.30
C LEU A 143 9.97 -18.30 19.37
N PHE A 144 8.72 -17.85 19.37
CA PHE A 144 8.22 -16.87 20.33
C PHE A 144 6.69 -16.90 20.44
N ASN A 145 6.14 -16.81 21.64
CA ASN A 145 4.71 -16.67 21.88
C ASN A 145 4.34 -15.18 22.01
N LEU A 146 3.52 -14.67 21.08
CA LEU A 146 3.08 -13.27 21.04
C LEU A 146 2.27 -12.86 22.29
N GLU A 147 1.63 -13.80 22.98
CA GLU A 147 0.91 -13.54 24.24
C GLU A 147 1.84 -12.97 25.34
N GLU A 148 3.15 -13.23 25.24
CA GLU A 148 4.15 -12.67 26.17
C GLU A 148 4.20 -11.13 26.14
N LEU A 149 3.83 -10.53 25.00
CA LEU A 149 3.73 -9.07 24.85
C LEU A 149 2.52 -8.47 25.57
N LYS A 150 1.53 -9.28 25.97
CA LYS A 150 0.27 -8.85 26.60
C LYS A 150 -0.48 -7.81 25.79
N LEU A 151 -0.38 -7.91 24.47
CA LEU A 151 -1.15 -7.15 23.50
C LEU A 151 -2.49 -7.84 23.27
N ASP A 152 -3.52 -7.07 22.90
CA ASP A 152 -4.82 -7.65 22.52
C ASP A 152 -4.73 -8.15 21.07
N GLN A 153 -5.02 -9.44 20.87
CA GLN A 153 -5.01 -10.12 19.56
C GLN A 153 -3.82 -9.72 18.64
N PRO A 154 -2.56 -9.94 19.08
CA PRO A 154 -1.40 -9.54 18.28
C PRO A 154 -1.23 -10.43 17.06
N PHE A 155 -0.78 -9.82 15.96
CA PHE A 155 -0.36 -10.52 14.74
C PHE A 155 0.95 -9.97 14.19
N ILE A 156 1.62 -10.77 13.36
CA ILE A 156 2.92 -10.47 12.78
C ILE A 156 2.73 -9.70 11.46
N ASP A 157 3.26 -8.48 11.47
CA ASP A 157 3.14 -7.40 10.49
C ASP A 157 4.38 -7.30 9.57
N CYS A 158 5.46 -8.05 9.84
CA CYS A 158 6.62 -8.29 8.97
C CYS A 158 7.63 -9.23 9.67
N ILE A 159 8.34 -10.08 8.92
CA ILE A 159 9.47 -10.89 9.42
C ILE A 159 10.74 -10.59 8.60
N ARG A 160 11.89 -10.48 9.28
CA ARG A 160 13.23 -10.50 8.66
C ARG A 160 14.17 -11.39 9.47
N VAL A 161 14.91 -12.24 8.78
CA VAL A 161 15.91 -13.14 9.37
C VAL A 161 17.29 -12.54 9.14
N ALA A 162 18.14 -12.57 10.17
CA ALA A 162 19.52 -12.13 10.04
C ALA A 162 20.30 -13.08 9.10
N PRO A 163 21.29 -12.58 8.32
CA PRO A 163 21.99 -13.37 7.31
C PRO A 163 22.58 -14.71 7.77
N ASP A 164 23.02 -14.82 9.02
CA ASP A 164 23.59 -16.04 9.60
C ASP A 164 22.55 -16.97 10.28
N GLU A 165 21.25 -16.64 10.21
CA GLU A 165 20.18 -17.35 10.92
C GLU A 165 20.40 -17.43 12.45
N LYS A 166 21.16 -16.48 13.02
CA LYS A 166 21.34 -16.34 14.49
C LYS A 166 20.17 -15.63 15.15
N TYR A 167 19.50 -14.74 14.43
CA TYR A 167 18.38 -13.95 14.92
C TYR A 167 17.25 -13.89 13.90
N VAL A 168 16.02 -13.80 14.39
CA VAL A 168 14.85 -13.39 13.61
C VAL A 168 14.22 -12.19 14.27
N ALA A 169 13.83 -11.20 13.46
CA ALA A 169 13.10 -10.03 13.89
C ALA A 169 11.68 -10.06 13.32
N ALA A 170 10.69 -9.80 14.16
CA ALA A 170 9.28 -9.78 13.78
C ALA A 170 8.61 -8.49 14.28
N LYS A 171 7.98 -7.74 13.37
CA LYS A 171 7.18 -6.56 13.69
C LYS A 171 5.77 -7.03 14.03
N ILE A 172 5.24 -6.58 15.16
CA ILE A 172 3.97 -7.07 15.72
C ILE A 172 3.03 -5.88 15.94
N ARG A 173 1.79 -6.00 15.48
CA ARG A 173 0.70 -5.04 15.67
C ARG A 173 -0.50 -5.67 16.36
N THR A 174 -1.44 -4.81 16.70
CA THR A 174 -2.80 -5.13 17.08
C THR A 174 -3.75 -4.46 16.09
N GLU A 175 -4.96 -5.01 15.90
CA GLU A 175 -5.94 -4.45 14.95
C GLU A 175 -6.36 -3.01 15.32
N ASP A 176 -6.31 -2.68 16.61
CA ASP A 176 -6.72 -1.39 17.17
C ASP A 176 -5.59 -0.34 17.21
N SER A 177 -4.35 -0.69 16.81
CA SER A 177 -3.22 0.26 16.84
C SER A 177 -2.47 0.47 15.52
N GLU A 178 -2.22 1.74 15.21
CA GLU A 178 -1.26 2.23 14.19
C GLU A 178 0.21 2.21 14.70
N THR A 179 0.49 1.51 15.81
CA THR A 179 1.84 1.34 16.39
C THR A 179 2.26 -0.13 16.43
N SER A 180 3.56 -0.39 16.29
CA SER A 180 4.09 -1.76 16.26
C SER A 180 5.23 -1.97 17.25
N THR A 181 5.41 -3.20 17.69
CA THR A 181 6.58 -3.64 18.48
C THR A 181 7.42 -4.57 17.65
N LEU A 182 8.71 -4.27 17.50
CA LEU A 182 9.68 -5.19 16.92
C LEU A 182 10.22 -6.10 18.02
N VAL A 183 10.05 -7.41 17.89
CA VAL A 183 10.75 -8.40 18.73
C VAL A 183 11.92 -8.98 17.96
N VAL A 184 13.03 -9.21 18.66
CA VAL A 184 14.19 -9.92 18.14
C VAL A 184 14.37 -11.18 18.96
N VAL A 185 14.33 -12.32 18.30
CA VAL A 185 14.47 -13.64 18.90
C VAL A 185 15.82 -14.21 18.48
N LYS A 186 16.61 -14.64 19.46
CA LYS A 186 17.83 -15.40 19.24
C LYS A 186 17.49 -16.85 18.95
N LEU A 187 17.96 -17.35 17.82
CA LEU A 187 17.74 -18.72 17.36
C LEU A 187 18.79 -19.64 18.00
N SER A 188 18.33 -20.70 18.66
CA SER A 188 19.14 -21.76 19.28
C SER A 188 18.23 -22.96 19.59
N ASP A 189 18.75 -24.02 20.25
CA ASP A 189 17.94 -25.15 20.72
C ASP A 189 16.77 -24.72 21.65
N GLN A 190 16.90 -23.55 22.29
CA GLN A 190 15.84 -22.89 23.05
C GLN A 190 15.76 -21.43 22.61
N PRO A 191 14.93 -21.10 21.61
CA PRO A 191 14.74 -19.72 21.17
C PRO A 191 14.36 -18.80 22.34
N VAL A 192 14.96 -17.61 22.39
CA VAL A 192 14.70 -16.63 23.46
C VAL A 192 14.56 -15.22 22.88
N MET A 193 13.62 -14.44 23.39
CA MET A 193 13.50 -13.02 23.05
C MET A 193 14.73 -12.26 23.58
N GLU A 194 15.59 -11.83 22.67
CA GLU A 194 16.84 -11.10 22.94
C GLU A 194 16.60 -9.60 23.16
N ALA A 195 15.64 -9.04 22.42
CA ALA A 195 15.27 -7.63 22.52
C ALA A 195 13.82 -7.38 22.08
N SER A 196 13.29 -6.25 22.51
CA SER A 196 12.03 -5.69 22.04
C SER A 196 12.17 -4.17 21.90
N PHE A 197 11.75 -3.63 20.76
CA PHE A 197 11.79 -2.21 20.44
C PHE A 197 10.36 -1.72 20.14
N PRO A 198 9.83 -0.76 20.91
CA PRO A 198 8.49 -0.22 20.66
C PRO A 198 8.51 0.79 19.50
N ASN A 199 7.35 0.97 18.88
CA ASN A 199 7.07 1.91 17.81
C ASN A 199 8.03 1.79 16.61
N VAL A 200 8.30 0.58 16.14
CA VAL A 200 9.09 0.40 14.90
C VAL A 200 8.19 0.57 13.68
N SER A 201 8.72 1.05 12.55
CA SER A 201 7.98 1.13 11.28
C SER A 201 8.59 0.22 10.21
N SER A 202 9.86 0.43 9.87
CA SER A 202 10.64 -0.39 8.93
C SER A 202 11.95 -0.86 9.58
N PHE A 203 12.42 -2.05 9.23
CA PHE A 203 13.64 -2.64 9.78
C PHE A 203 14.26 -3.62 8.77
N GLU A 204 15.58 -3.70 8.75
CA GLU A 204 16.35 -4.58 7.87
C GLU A 204 17.64 -5.04 8.55
N TRP A 205 18.12 -6.23 8.17
CA TRP A 205 19.39 -6.78 8.63
C TRP A 205 20.49 -6.60 7.60
N VAL A 206 21.70 -6.33 8.08
CA VAL A 206 22.95 -6.38 7.32
C VAL A 206 24.02 -7.08 8.16
N LYS A 207 25.18 -7.38 7.56
CA LYS A 207 26.26 -8.12 8.22
C LYS A 207 27.58 -7.41 8.00
N ASP A 208 28.23 -7.01 9.08
CA ASP A 208 29.48 -6.27 8.99
C ASP A 208 30.70 -7.13 8.64
N GLU A 209 31.85 -6.47 8.49
CA GLU A 209 33.14 -7.07 8.16
C GLU A 209 33.70 -8.01 9.23
N GLU A 210 33.19 -7.97 10.47
CA GLU A 210 33.58 -8.86 11.58
C GLU A 210 32.61 -10.06 11.73
N ASP A 211 31.75 -10.29 10.73
CA ASP A 211 30.70 -11.30 10.72
C ASP A 211 29.60 -11.10 11.79
N GLU A 212 29.39 -9.85 12.26
CA GLU A 212 28.30 -9.52 13.20
C GLU A 212 27.00 -9.10 12.48
N ASP A 213 25.87 -9.63 12.95
CA ASP A 213 24.54 -9.22 12.49
C ASP A 213 24.17 -7.85 13.06
N VAL A 214 23.88 -6.89 12.17
CA VAL A 214 23.49 -5.52 12.53
C VAL A 214 22.05 -5.27 12.07
N LEU A 215 21.18 -4.90 13.02
CA LEU A 215 19.79 -4.53 12.75
C LEU A 215 19.67 -3.02 12.62
N PHE A 216 19.16 -2.53 11.50
CA PHE A 216 18.70 -1.15 11.37
C PHE A 216 17.17 -1.10 11.49
N TYR A 217 16.66 -0.12 12.22
CA TYR A 217 15.22 0.09 12.34
C TYR A 217 14.84 1.56 12.51
N THR A 218 13.67 1.94 12.00
CA THR A 218 13.10 3.28 12.20
C THR A 218 12.23 3.32 13.44
N PHE A 219 12.19 4.48 14.10
CA PHE A 219 11.30 4.74 15.24
C PHE A 219 10.19 5.71 14.83
N GLN A 220 8.95 5.30 15.06
CA GLN A 220 7.74 6.05 14.77
C GLN A 220 7.23 6.77 16.02
N ARG A 221 6.84 8.03 15.89
CA ARG A 221 6.13 8.79 16.93
C ARG A 221 5.12 9.71 16.28
N ASN A 222 3.87 9.71 16.75
CA ASN A 222 2.77 10.50 16.15
C ASN A 222 2.67 10.27 14.63
N LEU A 223 2.68 8.99 14.21
CA LEU A 223 2.71 8.56 12.80
C LEU A 223 3.92 9.01 11.96
N ARG A 224 4.97 9.57 12.57
CA ARG A 224 6.17 10.08 11.88
C ARG A 224 7.42 9.28 12.20
N CYS A 225 8.20 8.96 11.18
CA CYS A 225 9.46 8.22 11.26
C CYS A 225 10.63 9.14 10.94
N HIS A 226 11.26 9.75 11.93
CA HIS A 226 12.41 10.65 11.72
C HIS A 226 13.74 10.04 12.16
N ASP A 227 13.70 9.12 13.13
CA ASP A 227 14.89 8.54 13.72
C ASP A 227 15.15 7.14 13.17
N VAL A 228 16.42 6.87 12.87
CA VAL A 228 16.93 5.52 12.57
C VAL A 228 17.90 5.11 13.66
N TYR A 229 17.75 3.88 14.10
CA TYR A 229 18.63 3.23 15.06
C TYR A 229 19.37 2.09 14.37
N ARG A 230 20.57 1.78 14.86
CA ARG A 230 21.29 0.56 14.54
C ARG A 230 21.65 -0.18 15.82
N ALA A 231 21.48 -1.49 15.83
CA ALA A 231 21.65 -2.33 17.00
C ALA A 231 22.38 -3.64 16.69
N THR A 232 23.14 -4.12 17.67
CA THR A 232 23.81 -5.42 17.70
C THR A 232 23.41 -6.15 18.98
N PHE A 233 23.65 -7.46 19.04
CA PHE A 233 23.14 -8.35 20.08
C PHE A 233 24.25 -9.25 20.64
N GLY A 234 23.98 -9.98 21.73
CA GLY A 234 24.99 -10.82 22.39
C GLY A 234 26.05 -10.01 23.15
N ASP A 235 27.31 -10.43 23.08
CA ASP A 235 28.40 -9.88 23.89
C ASP A 235 28.75 -8.42 23.51
N ASN A 236 28.59 -8.06 22.23
CA ASN A 236 28.84 -6.72 21.71
C ASN A 236 27.57 -5.88 21.60
N LYS A 237 26.57 -6.13 22.46
CA LYS A 237 25.26 -5.45 22.44
C LYS A 237 25.39 -3.93 22.42
N ARG A 238 24.89 -3.33 21.34
CA ARG A 238 24.81 -1.88 21.14
C ARG A 238 23.42 -1.52 20.65
N ASN A 239 22.93 -0.35 21.03
CA ASN A 239 21.79 0.27 20.38
C ASN A 239 22.03 1.78 20.36
N GLU A 240 22.14 2.36 19.17
CA GLU A 240 22.39 3.77 19.01
C GLU A 240 21.55 4.40 17.92
N ARG A 241 21.28 5.69 18.09
CA ARG A 241 20.65 6.49 17.05
C ARG A 241 21.68 6.77 15.96
N PHE A 242 21.40 6.24 14.78
CA PHE A 242 22.22 6.37 13.59
C PHE A 242 21.92 7.68 12.83
N TYR A 243 20.64 8.02 12.67
CA TYR A 243 20.20 9.20 11.91
C TYR A 243 18.95 9.84 12.54
N THR A 244 18.80 11.16 12.35
CA THR A 244 17.58 11.93 12.65
C THR A 244 17.29 12.88 11.49
N GLU A 245 16.10 12.79 10.89
CA GLU A 245 15.60 13.80 9.96
C GLU A 245 15.20 15.09 10.71
N LYS A 246 15.63 16.23 10.18
CA LYS A 246 15.56 17.55 10.81
C LYS A 246 14.35 18.34 10.34
N ASP A 247 13.85 18.01 9.14
CA ASP A 247 12.64 18.59 8.56
C ASP A 247 11.42 17.71 8.93
N PRO A 248 10.46 18.24 9.71
CA PRO A 248 9.30 17.46 10.17
C PRO A 248 8.31 17.11 9.05
N SER A 249 8.53 17.57 7.81
CA SER A 249 7.70 17.19 6.66
C SER A 249 8.19 15.94 5.92
N TYR A 250 9.33 15.38 6.31
CA TYR A 250 9.94 14.20 5.70
C TYR A 250 9.92 12.99 6.62
N PHE A 251 9.67 11.82 6.05
CA PHE A 251 9.74 10.51 6.69
C PHE A 251 10.99 9.76 6.24
N VAL A 252 11.43 8.84 7.08
CA VAL A 252 12.58 7.97 6.82
C VAL A 252 12.13 6.52 6.83
N PHE A 253 12.46 5.79 5.76
CA PHE A 253 12.18 4.37 5.59
C PHE A 253 13.45 3.63 5.16
N LEU A 254 13.56 2.36 5.58
CA LEU A 254 14.69 1.48 5.27
C LEU A 254 14.27 0.40 4.27
N TYR A 255 15.11 0.14 3.27
CA TYR A 255 14.95 -1.00 2.37
C TYR A 255 16.29 -1.64 2.05
N LEU A 256 16.35 -2.96 2.12
CA LEU A 256 17.48 -3.74 1.62
C LEU A 256 17.34 -3.89 0.10
N THR A 257 18.42 -3.65 -0.65
CA THR A 257 18.42 -3.92 -2.10
C THR A 257 18.19 -5.40 -2.35
N LYS A 258 17.58 -5.75 -3.49
CA LYS A 258 17.18 -7.14 -3.77
C LYS A 258 18.36 -8.12 -3.73
N ASP A 259 19.56 -7.66 -4.10
CA ASP A 259 20.80 -8.44 -4.05
C ASP A 259 21.46 -8.50 -2.65
N SER A 260 20.84 -7.87 -1.66
CA SER A 260 21.26 -7.82 -0.25
C SER A 260 22.63 -7.16 0.01
N ARG A 261 23.21 -6.44 -0.98
CA ARG A 261 24.50 -5.75 -0.78
C ARG A 261 24.36 -4.40 -0.07
N PHE A 262 23.27 -3.66 -0.29
CA PHE A 262 23.11 -2.32 0.26
C PHE A 262 21.82 -2.16 1.04
N LEU A 263 21.90 -1.39 2.12
CA LEU A 263 20.74 -0.84 2.80
C LEU A 263 20.53 0.60 2.31
N THR A 264 19.31 0.92 1.90
CA THR A 264 18.93 2.28 1.49
C THR A 264 18.21 2.99 2.64
N LEU A 265 18.70 4.18 2.98
CA LEU A 265 18.06 5.14 3.87
C LEU A 265 17.27 6.12 3.01
N ASN A 266 15.95 5.95 2.97
CA ASN A 266 15.06 6.68 2.08
C ASN A 266 14.35 7.78 2.85
N ILE A 267 14.71 9.03 2.56
CA ILE A 267 14.11 10.22 3.16
C ILE A 267 13.14 10.80 2.13
N MET A 268 11.86 10.94 2.48
CA MET A 268 10.87 11.43 1.51
C MET A 268 9.68 12.14 2.14
N ASN A 269 9.06 13.02 1.37
CA ASN A 269 7.70 13.48 1.58
C ASN A 269 6.83 13.08 0.38
N LYS A 270 5.64 13.67 0.18
CA LYS A 270 4.74 13.27 -0.91
C LYS A 270 5.33 13.55 -2.30
N THR A 271 6.23 14.53 -2.47
CA THR A 271 6.70 14.98 -3.79
C THR A 271 8.22 14.96 -3.97
N THR A 272 8.99 14.77 -2.90
CA THR A 272 10.44 14.93 -2.90
C THR A 272 11.13 13.79 -2.15
N SER A 273 12.20 13.22 -2.70
CA SER A 273 13.01 12.18 -2.05
C SER A 273 14.51 12.50 -2.02
N GLU A 274 15.21 11.82 -1.11
CA GLU A 274 16.66 11.75 -0.96
C GLU A 274 17.01 10.37 -0.43
N VAL A 275 17.95 9.69 -1.08
CA VAL A 275 18.37 8.33 -0.74
C VAL A 275 19.85 8.34 -0.42
N TRP A 276 20.18 7.69 0.69
CA TRP A 276 21.55 7.40 1.08
C TRP A 276 21.77 5.88 1.05
N LEU A 277 22.95 5.48 0.64
CA LEU A 277 23.37 4.08 0.52
C LEU A 277 24.29 3.73 1.69
N ILE A 278 23.95 2.67 2.42
CA ILE A 278 24.78 2.08 3.47
C ILE A 278 25.30 0.76 2.91
N ASP A 279 26.62 0.61 2.85
CA ASP A 279 27.24 -0.67 2.47
C ASP A 279 26.89 -1.72 3.53
N GLY A 280 26.20 -2.78 3.09
CA GLY A 280 25.78 -3.85 3.98
C GLY A 280 26.95 -4.57 4.63
N LEU A 281 28.14 -4.57 4.00
CA LEU A 281 29.37 -5.18 4.52
C LEU A 281 30.22 -4.23 5.38
N SER A 282 29.94 -2.92 5.34
CA SER A 282 30.60 -1.90 6.16
C SER A 282 29.57 -0.95 6.80
N PRO A 283 28.59 -1.47 7.58
CA PRO A 283 27.47 -0.67 8.10
C PRO A 283 27.89 0.35 9.18
N TRP A 284 29.16 0.32 9.58
CA TRP A 284 29.76 1.26 10.52
C TRP A 284 30.31 2.52 9.84
N ASP A 285 30.58 2.45 8.54
CA ASP A 285 31.06 3.58 7.73
C ASP A 285 29.95 4.61 7.48
N PRO A 286 30.33 5.87 7.16
CA PRO A 286 29.36 6.89 6.77
C PRO A 286 28.60 6.48 5.49
N PRO A 287 27.29 6.72 5.41
CA PRO A 287 26.52 6.42 4.22
C PRO A 287 26.89 7.33 3.04
N VAL A 288 26.74 6.81 1.82
CA VAL A 288 27.00 7.53 0.57
C VAL A 288 25.70 8.18 0.08
N LEU A 289 25.72 9.49 -0.14
CA LEU A 289 24.58 10.19 -0.74
C LEU A 289 24.49 9.83 -2.23
N ILE A 290 23.31 9.37 -2.67
CA ILE A 290 23.04 9.16 -4.10
C ILE A 290 22.83 10.52 -4.78
N GLN A 291 21.79 11.25 -4.36
CA GLN A 291 21.46 12.56 -4.91
C GLN A 291 20.75 13.43 -3.86
N LYS A 292 21.29 14.61 -3.55
CA LYS A 292 20.62 15.55 -2.62
C LYS A 292 19.22 15.91 -3.14
N ARG A 293 18.23 15.96 -2.25
CA ARG A 293 16.81 16.24 -2.61
C ARG A 293 16.66 17.44 -3.55
N ILE A 294 15.84 17.25 -4.58
CA ILE A 294 15.38 18.29 -5.51
C ILE A 294 13.85 18.32 -5.39
N HIS A 295 13.27 19.49 -5.13
CA HIS A 295 11.82 19.61 -4.94
C HIS A 295 11.05 19.06 -6.15
N GLY A 296 10.05 18.22 -5.90
CA GLY A 296 9.26 17.57 -6.95
C GLY A 296 9.95 16.39 -7.65
N MET A 297 11.13 15.97 -7.19
CA MET A 297 11.83 14.79 -7.68
C MET A 297 11.66 13.61 -6.73
N LEU A 298 11.16 12.51 -7.27
CA LEU A 298 11.13 11.22 -6.61
C LEU A 298 12.06 10.27 -7.34
N TYR A 299 12.82 9.50 -6.57
CA TYR A 299 13.69 8.46 -7.07
C TYR A 299 13.91 7.41 -5.98
N TYR A 300 13.96 6.16 -6.42
CA TYR A 300 14.18 4.99 -5.56
C TYR A 300 15.16 4.05 -6.27
N VAL A 301 15.99 3.39 -5.48
CA VAL A 301 17.28 2.83 -5.93
C VAL A 301 17.32 1.34 -5.64
N GLU A 302 17.68 0.57 -6.67
CA GLU A 302 18.08 -0.83 -6.57
C GLU A 302 19.54 -0.96 -7.02
N HIS A 303 20.18 -2.08 -6.67
CA HIS A 303 21.57 -2.34 -6.99
C HIS A 303 21.76 -3.72 -7.64
N ARG A 304 22.69 -3.81 -8.59
CA ARG A 304 23.16 -5.05 -9.21
C ARG A 304 24.49 -4.82 -9.95
N ASP A 305 25.46 -5.71 -9.77
CA ASP A 305 26.75 -5.73 -10.51
C ASP A 305 27.47 -4.36 -10.56
N ASP A 306 27.59 -3.68 -9.41
CA ASP A 306 28.20 -2.33 -9.26
C ASP A 306 27.47 -1.21 -10.02
N GLU A 307 26.25 -1.47 -10.50
CA GLU A 307 25.33 -0.49 -11.08
C GLU A 307 24.14 -0.24 -10.16
N LEU A 308 23.65 1.00 -10.20
CA LEU A 308 22.41 1.43 -9.57
C LEU A 308 21.33 1.58 -10.62
N TYR A 309 20.18 0.96 -10.35
CA TYR A 309 18.96 1.07 -11.16
C TYR A 309 18.00 2.01 -10.44
N ILE A 310 17.68 3.14 -11.06
CA ILE A 310 17.02 4.26 -10.41
C ILE A 310 15.70 4.55 -11.13
N LEU A 311 14.58 4.25 -10.49
CA LEU A 311 13.27 4.58 -11.03
C LEU A 311 12.85 5.99 -10.54
N THR A 312 12.80 6.95 -11.46
CA THR A 312 12.69 8.39 -11.16
C THR A 312 11.88 9.15 -12.19
N ASN A 313 11.34 10.30 -11.81
CA ASN A 313 10.65 11.20 -12.73
C ASN A 313 11.53 12.08 -13.60
N VAL A 314 12.75 12.36 -13.10
CA VAL A 314 13.50 13.59 -13.35
C VAL A 314 13.29 14.26 -14.71
N GLY A 315 13.00 15.55 -14.73
CA GLY A 315 13.16 16.39 -15.92
C GLY A 315 12.04 16.26 -16.95
N GLU A 316 11.90 17.29 -17.79
CA GLU A 316 10.90 17.32 -18.85
C GLU A 316 11.35 16.53 -20.11
N PRO A 317 10.47 15.73 -20.71
CA PRO A 317 9.13 15.40 -20.21
C PRO A 317 9.23 14.47 -18.98
N THR A 318 8.52 14.81 -17.89
CA THR A 318 8.52 14.07 -16.61
C THR A 318 7.74 12.76 -16.66
N GLU A 319 7.94 12.01 -17.75
CA GLU A 319 7.45 10.66 -17.93
C GLU A 319 8.40 9.71 -17.18
N PHE A 320 7.87 8.94 -16.20
CA PHE A 320 8.65 8.05 -15.32
C PHE A 320 9.59 7.17 -16.11
N LYS A 321 10.76 6.98 -15.53
CA LYS A 321 11.86 6.35 -16.24
C LYS A 321 12.76 5.59 -15.29
N LEU A 322 13.26 4.50 -15.82
CA LEU A 322 14.34 3.73 -15.24
C LEU A 322 15.63 4.31 -15.81
N MET A 323 16.48 4.77 -14.92
CA MET A 323 17.83 5.24 -15.20
C MET A 323 18.83 4.23 -14.67
N ARG A 324 20.05 4.25 -15.19
CA ARG A 324 21.19 3.48 -14.66
C ARG A 324 22.39 4.38 -14.43
N THR A 325 23.23 4.03 -13.46
CA THR A 325 24.52 4.70 -13.23
C THR A 325 25.46 3.77 -12.45
N ALA A 326 26.76 4.05 -12.46
CA ALA A 326 27.72 3.30 -11.65
C ALA A 326 27.54 3.62 -10.16
N ALA A 327 27.69 2.60 -9.30
CA ALA A 327 27.54 2.75 -7.85
C ALA A 327 28.58 3.70 -7.22
N ASP A 328 29.76 3.85 -7.84
CA ASP A 328 30.81 4.78 -7.41
C ASP A 328 30.63 6.21 -7.94
N ALA A 329 29.65 6.43 -8.83
CA ALA A 329 29.34 7.73 -9.43
C ALA A 329 27.83 8.05 -9.38
N PRO A 330 27.16 7.97 -8.22
CA PRO A 330 25.70 7.87 -8.12
C PRO A 330 24.92 9.17 -8.40
N ALA A 331 25.61 10.31 -8.56
CA ALA A 331 24.98 11.61 -8.73
C ALA A 331 24.21 11.72 -10.06
N ILE A 332 23.15 12.53 -10.07
CA ILE A 332 22.22 12.65 -11.20
C ILE A 332 22.85 13.02 -12.54
N MET A 333 24.01 13.70 -12.51
CA MET A 333 24.78 14.05 -13.71
C MET A 333 25.32 12.84 -14.48
N ASN A 334 25.37 11.67 -13.85
CA ASN A 334 25.86 10.42 -14.43
C ASN A 334 24.72 9.42 -14.71
N TRP A 335 23.46 9.84 -14.62
CA TRP A 335 22.32 8.95 -14.86
C TRP A 335 22.04 8.84 -16.35
N ASP A 336 22.13 7.62 -16.86
CA ASP A 336 21.79 7.28 -18.24
C ASP A 336 20.37 6.72 -18.32
N LEU A 337 19.61 7.15 -19.33
CA LEU A 337 18.26 6.64 -19.56
C LEU A 337 18.31 5.18 -20.01
N PHE A 338 17.65 4.31 -19.25
CA PHE A 338 17.56 2.88 -19.52
C PHE A 338 16.19 2.50 -20.10
N PHE A 339 15.09 3.00 -19.53
CA PHE A 339 13.74 2.77 -20.05
C PHE A 339 12.80 3.94 -19.70
N THR A 340 11.92 4.35 -20.60
CA THR A 340 10.89 5.39 -20.35
C THR A 340 9.49 4.82 -20.53
N MET A 341 8.58 5.21 -19.64
CA MET A 341 7.17 4.86 -19.76
C MET A 341 6.48 5.70 -20.83
N LYS A 342 5.32 5.24 -21.29
CA LYS A 342 4.42 6.03 -22.14
C LYS A 342 3.56 6.95 -21.27
N ARG A 343 3.18 8.13 -21.78
CA ARG A 343 2.10 8.94 -21.20
C ARG A 343 0.87 8.13 -20.77
N ASN A 344 0.22 8.57 -19.70
CA ASN A 344 -0.97 7.97 -19.10
C ASN A 344 -0.76 6.51 -18.66
N THR A 345 0.44 6.17 -18.20
CA THR A 345 0.81 4.85 -17.70
C THR A 345 1.17 4.97 -16.23
N LYS A 346 0.41 4.34 -15.34
CA LYS A 346 0.91 4.07 -14.00
C LYS A 346 1.95 2.96 -14.04
N VAL A 347 3.09 3.15 -13.37
CA VAL A 347 3.89 2.01 -12.90
C VAL A 347 3.34 1.62 -11.54
N VAL A 348 2.69 0.46 -11.43
CA VAL A 348 2.16 -0.15 -10.20
C VAL A 348 3.27 -0.64 -9.30
N ASP A 349 4.25 -1.35 -9.86
CA ASP A 349 5.38 -1.79 -9.07
C ASP A 349 6.62 -2.08 -9.92
N LEU A 350 7.75 -2.23 -9.26
CA LEU A 350 9.03 -2.65 -9.83
C LEU A 350 9.62 -3.74 -8.96
N ASP A 351 10.06 -4.83 -9.59
CA ASP A 351 10.83 -5.86 -8.93
C ASP A 351 12.08 -6.21 -9.74
N MET A 352 13.17 -6.45 -9.04
CA MET A 352 14.47 -6.79 -9.62
C MET A 352 14.71 -8.28 -9.51
N PHE A 353 15.27 -8.84 -10.59
CA PHE A 353 15.71 -10.23 -10.67
C PHE A 353 17.14 -10.25 -11.20
N LYS A 354 17.80 -11.39 -11.07
CA LYS A 354 19.21 -11.57 -11.43
C LYS A 354 19.57 -11.02 -12.82
N ASP A 355 18.74 -11.24 -13.83
CA ASP A 355 19.02 -10.82 -15.22
C ASP A 355 17.93 -9.93 -15.81
N HIS A 356 16.90 -9.58 -15.02
CA HIS A 356 15.71 -8.87 -15.50
C HIS A 356 15.21 -7.84 -14.50
N CYS A 357 14.72 -6.71 -15.01
CA CYS A 357 13.84 -5.79 -14.26
C CYS A 357 12.40 -6.02 -14.71
N VAL A 358 11.47 -6.22 -13.78
CA VAL A 358 10.04 -6.40 -14.07
C VAL A 358 9.26 -5.19 -13.59
N LEU A 359 8.46 -4.61 -14.49
CA LEU A 359 7.59 -3.48 -14.20
C LEU A 359 6.13 -3.90 -14.33
N PHE A 360 5.36 -3.68 -13.27
CA PHE A 360 3.92 -3.87 -13.24
C PHE A 360 3.27 -2.53 -13.57
N LEU A 361 2.41 -2.48 -14.59
CA LEU A 361 1.90 -1.23 -15.15
C LEU A 361 0.38 -1.22 -15.26
N LYS A 362 -0.23 -0.04 -15.23
CA LYS A 362 -1.65 0.23 -15.47
C LYS A 362 -1.76 1.36 -16.50
N HIS A 363 -2.12 1.02 -17.74
CA HIS A 363 -2.25 1.97 -18.84
C HIS A 363 -3.66 1.93 -19.41
N SER A 364 -4.33 3.09 -19.53
CA SER A 364 -5.73 3.17 -19.97
C SER A 364 -6.66 2.19 -19.22
N ASN A 365 -6.47 2.09 -17.90
CA ASN A 365 -7.24 1.19 -17.01
C ASN A 365 -7.10 -0.33 -17.31
N LEU A 366 -6.06 -0.72 -18.05
CA LEU A 366 -5.67 -2.12 -18.30
C LEU A 366 -4.30 -2.39 -17.71
N LEU A 367 -4.07 -3.62 -17.26
CA LEU A 367 -2.82 -4.02 -16.62
C LEU A 367 -1.82 -4.61 -17.62
N TYR A 368 -0.54 -4.34 -17.40
CA TYR A 368 0.57 -4.84 -18.21
C TYR A 368 1.74 -5.26 -17.32
N VAL A 369 2.56 -6.19 -17.81
CA VAL A 369 3.86 -6.52 -17.24
C VAL A 369 4.93 -6.29 -18.30
N ASN A 370 5.88 -5.41 -18.04
CA ASN A 370 7.08 -5.27 -18.87
C ASN A 370 8.24 -6.02 -18.22
N VAL A 371 8.88 -6.89 -18.99
CA VAL A 371 10.09 -7.60 -18.59
C VAL A 371 11.24 -7.03 -19.38
N ILE A 372 12.19 -6.41 -18.69
CA ILE A 372 13.35 -5.75 -19.28
C ILE A 372 14.59 -6.60 -19.02
N GLY A 373 15.31 -7.00 -20.06
CA GLY A 373 16.60 -7.67 -19.95
C GLY A 373 17.69 -6.67 -19.55
N LEU A 374 18.46 -7.00 -18.50
CA LEU A 374 19.47 -6.07 -17.97
C LEU A 374 20.77 -6.06 -18.77
N ALA A 375 21.07 -7.16 -19.48
CA ALA A 375 22.30 -7.30 -20.26
C ALA A 375 22.17 -6.83 -21.72
N ASP A 376 20.96 -6.88 -22.29
CA ASP A 376 20.71 -6.61 -23.72
C ASP A 376 19.68 -5.49 -23.97
N ASP A 377 19.24 -4.82 -22.89
CA ASP A 377 18.23 -3.76 -22.88
C ASP A 377 16.90 -4.18 -23.58
N SER A 378 16.63 -5.49 -23.72
CA SER A 378 15.45 -5.99 -24.40
C SER A 378 14.18 -5.74 -23.59
N VAL A 379 13.06 -5.43 -24.23
CA VAL A 379 11.78 -5.16 -23.55
C VAL A 379 10.68 -6.06 -24.10
N ARG A 380 10.07 -6.86 -23.23
CA ARG A 380 8.87 -7.65 -23.52
C ARG A 380 7.68 -7.11 -22.75
N SER A 381 6.65 -6.64 -23.45
CA SER A 381 5.42 -6.16 -22.84
C SER A 381 4.29 -7.18 -22.96
N LEU A 382 3.70 -7.56 -21.83
CA LEU A 382 2.61 -8.52 -21.73
C LEU A 382 1.35 -7.77 -21.33
N LYS A 383 0.33 -7.80 -22.19
CA LYS A 383 -1.02 -7.33 -21.85
C LYS A 383 -1.73 -8.41 -21.02
N LEU A 384 -2.21 -8.04 -19.84
CA LEU A 384 -2.90 -8.96 -18.94
C LEU A 384 -4.39 -9.09 -19.28
N PRO A 385 -5.08 -10.12 -18.73
CA PRO A 385 -6.50 -10.34 -19.01
C PRO A 385 -7.36 -9.10 -18.71
N PRO A 386 -8.33 -8.75 -19.59
CA PRO A 386 -9.10 -7.51 -19.47
C PRO A 386 -9.99 -7.45 -18.22
N TRP A 387 -10.29 -8.58 -17.58
CA TRP A 387 -11.06 -8.59 -16.33
C TRP A 387 -10.24 -8.12 -15.12
N ALA A 388 -8.90 -8.21 -15.19
CA ALA A 388 -8.02 -7.87 -14.07
C ALA A 388 -8.02 -6.36 -13.81
N CYS A 389 -8.07 -5.99 -12.53
CA CYS A 389 -8.13 -4.60 -12.06
C CYS A 389 -7.06 -4.26 -11.02
N GLY A 390 -6.51 -5.27 -10.33
CA GLY A 390 -5.44 -5.10 -9.36
C GLY A 390 -4.37 -6.20 -9.47
N PHE A 391 -3.18 -5.87 -8.97
CA PHE A 391 -2.08 -6.79 -8.70
C PHE A 391 -2.04 -7.08 -7.20
N ILE A 392 -1.79 -8.33 -6.84
CA ILE A 392 -1.28 -8.70 -5.51
C ILE A 392 0.13 -9.24 -5.74
N MET A 393 1.11 -8.53 -5.19
CA MET A 393 2.52 -8.87 -5.32
C MET A 393 2.86 -9.96 -4.32
N ASP A 394 3.56 -11.00 -4.78
CA ASP A 394 4.12 -12.02 -3.92
C ASP A 394 5.60 -11.70 -3.69
N THR A 395 6.03 -11.64 -2.43
CA THR A 395 7.44 -11.47 -2.08
C THR A 395 8.16 -12.81 -2.20
N ASN A 396 8.35 -13.30 -3.42
CA ASN A 396 9.11 -14.52 -3.64
C ASN A 396 10.61 -14.22 -3.84
N SER A 397 11.44 -15.15 -3.35
CA SER A 397 12.89 -15.16 -3.49
C SER A 397 13.39 -15.96 -4.70
N ASP A 398 12.52 -16.63 -5.47
CA ASP A 398 12.95 -17.44 -6.63
C ASP A 398 13.48 -16.57 -7.78
N PRO A 399 14.78 -16.61 -8.11
CA PRO A 399 15.35 -15.79 -9.18
C PRO A 399 14.88 -16.21 -10.58
N LYS A 400 14.24 -17.37 -10.74
CA LYS A 400 13.81 -17.91 -12.05
C LYS A 400 12.39 -17.54 -12.43
N ASN A 401 11.59 -17.08 -11.47
CA ASN A 401 10.16 -16.91 -11.62
C ASN A 401 9.70 -15.61 -10.97
N CYS A 402 8.75 -14.94 -11.61
CA CYS A 402 8.09 -13.76 -11.07
C CYS A 402 6.61 -14.09 -10.82
N PRO A 403 6.25 -14.56 -9.60
CA PRO A 403 4.86 -14.83 -9.24
C PRO A 403 4.13 -13.54 -8.83
N PHE A 404 2.85 -13.48 -9.16
CA PHE A 404 1.93 -12.44 -8.72
C PHE A 404 0.49 -12.94 -8.89
N GLN A 405 -0.46 -12.24 -8.29
CA GLN A 405 -1.88 -12.56 -8.45
C GLN A 405 -2.61 -11.41 -9.11
N LEU A 406 -3.67 -11.74 -9.86
CA LEU A 406 -4.59 -10.77 -10.42
C LEU A 406 -5.96 -10.92 -9.78
N CYS A 407 -6.60 -9.80 -9.47
CA CYS A 407 -7.92 -9.75 -8.86
C CYS A 407 -8.81 -8.67 -9.50
N SER A 408 -10.08 -8.69 -9.16
CA SER A 408 -11.03 -7.59 -9.39
C SER A 408 -12.00 -7.51 -8.20
N PRO A 409 -12.79 -6.44 -8.06
CA PRO A 409 -13.72 -6.29 -6.94
C PRO A 409 -14.67 -7.46 -6.72
N ILE A 410 -14.98 -8.21 -7.79
CA ILE A 410 -15.95 -9.31 -7.79
C ILE A 410 -15.32 -10.68 -8.02
N ARG A 411 -14.01 -10.74 -8.35
CA ARG A 411 -13.30 -11.99 -8.65
C ARG A 411 -12.13 -12.18 -7.68
N PRO A 412 -12.10 -13.29 -6.92
CA PRO A 412 -10.99 -13.62 -6.05
C PRO A 412 -9.64 -13.60 -6.76
N PRO A 413 -8.54 -13.39 -6.02
CA PRO A 413 -7.21 -13.44 -6.58
C PRO A 413 -6.93 -14.76 -7.28
N LYS A 414 -6.21 -14.69 -8.40
CA LYS A 414 -5.70 -15.88 -9.07
C LYS A 414 -4.24 -15.71 -9.45
N TYR A 415 -3.48 -16.78 -9.21
CA TYR A 415 -2.04 -16.85 -9.35
C TYR A 415 -1.58 -16.92 -10.82
N TYR A 416 -0.55 -16.14 -11.08
CA TYR A 416 0.20 -16.12 -12.32
C TYR A 416 1.69 -16.18 -12.02
N THR A 417 2.45 -16.86 -12.88
CA THR A 417 3.89 -16.94 -12.76
C THR A 417 4.51 -16.64 -14.12
N TYR A 418 5.28 -15.56 -14.19
CA TYR A 418 6.13 -15.32 -15.35
C TYR A 418 7.44 -16.11 -15.20
N LYS A 419 7.72 -16.99 -16.17
CA LYS A 419 8.94 -17.81 -16.18
C LYS A 419 9.96 -17.21 -17.14
N PHE A 420 11.10 -16.75 -16.64
CA PHE A 420 12.12 -16.08 -17.46
C PHE A 420 12.68 -17.00 -18.55
N ALA A 421 12.99 -18.26 -18.21
CA ALA A 421 13.56 -19.24 -19.14
C ALA A 421 12.66 -19.52 -20.37
N GLU A 422 11.35 -19.42 -20.19
CA GLU A 422 10.36 -19.72 -21.23
C GLU A 422 9.85 -18.43 -21.91
N GLY A 423 10.11 -17.27 -21.30
CA GLY A 423 9.63 -15.97 -21.75
C GLY A 423 8.11 -15.85 -21.78
N LYS A 424 7.41 -16.59 -20.91
CA LYS A 424 5.95 -16.75 -20.96
C LYS A 424 5.32 -16.57 -19.58
N LEU A 425 4.08 -16.08 -19.60
CA LEU A 425 3.21 -15.99 -18.45
C LEU A 425 2.36 -17.26 -18.35
N PHE A 426 2.35 -17.88 -17.18
CA PHE A 426 1.52 -19.04 -16.86
C PHE A 426 0.44 -18.64 -15.86
N GLU A 427 -0.82 -18.98 -16.16
CA GLU A 427 -1.91 -18.91 -15.18
C GLU A 427 -1.98 -20.27 -14.47
N GLU A 428 -1.93 -20.31 -13.14
CA GLU A 428 -2.05 -21.58 -12.42
C GLU A 428 -3.43 -22.22 -12.66
N THR A 429 -3.48 -23.55 -12.83
CA THR A 429 -4.74 -24.24 -13.10
C THR A 429 -5.60 -24.29 -11.84
N GLY A 430 -6.83 -23.77 -11.92
CA GLY A 430 -7.82 -23.78 -10.84
C GLY A 430 -9.24 -23.79 -11.40
N HIS A 431 -10.24 -24.02 -10.54
CA HIS A 431 -11.65 -23.98 -10.94
C HIS A 431 -12.00 -22.59 -11.50
N GLU A 432 -12.71 -22.54 -12.63
CA GLU A 432 -13.20 -21.29 -13.20
C GLU A 432 -14.32 -20.76 -12.30
N ASP A 433 -14.12 -19.60 -11.66
CA ASP A 433 -15.16 -18.96 -10.85
C ASP A 433 -16.39 -18.66 -11.72
N PRO A 434 -17.61 -19.11 -11.35
CA PRO A 434 -18.82 -18.86 -12.12
C PRO A 434 -19.06 -17.39 -12.54
N ILE A 435 -18.56 -16.41 -11.77
CA ILE A 435 -18.77 -14.99 -12.10
C ILE A 435 -18.05 -14.53 -13.37
N THR A 436 -17.09 -15.31 -13.88
CA THR A 436 -16.50 -15.06 -15.20
C THR A 436 -17.53 -15.10 -16.33
N LYS A 437 -18.63 -15.84 -16.12
CA LYS A 437 -19.72 -16.01 -17.11
C LYS A 437 -20.94 -15.17 -16.79
N THR A 438 -21.17 -14.85 -15.51
CA THR A 438 -22.39 -14.16 -15.07
C THR A 438 -22.24 -12.65 -14.91
N SER A 439 -21.03 -12.09 -15.03
CA SER A 439 -20.79 -10.65 -14.93
C SER A 439 -20.17 -10.05 -16.20
N ARG A 440 -20.38 -8.74 -16.38
CA ARG A 440 -19.69 -7.91 -17.37
C ARG A 440 -18.84 -6.87 -16.67
N VAL A 441 -17.68 -6.60 -17.27
CA VAL A 441 -16.81 -5.47 -16.91
C VAL A 441 -16.76 -4.53 -18.10
N LEU A 442 -17.29 -3.32 -17.92
CA LEU A 442 -17.25 -2.26 -18.93
C LEU A 442 -16.24 -1.20 -18.52
N ARG A 443 -15.46 -0.72 -19.49
CA ARG A 443 -14.62 0.47 -19.33
C ARG A 443 -15.21 1.56 -20.19
N ILE A 444 -15.73 2.60 -19.54
CA ILE A 444 -16.41 3.72 -20.19
C ILE A 444 -15.75 5.03 -19.76
N GLU A 445 -15.98 6.10 -20.51
CA GLU A 445 -15.41 7.42 -20.23
C GLU A 445 -16.52 8.47 -20.09
N ALA A 446 -16.39 9.36 -19.11
CA ALA A 446 -17.24 10.53 -18.95
C ALA A 446 -16.49 11.79 -19.37
N LYS A 447 -17.15 12.72 -20.06
CA LYS A 447 -16.55 14.01 -20.39
C LYS A 447 -16.76 15.00 -19.23
N SER A 448 -15.68 15.35 -18.55
CA SER A 448 -15.70 16.35 -17.47
C SER A 448 -15.96 17.77 -18.00
N LYS A 449 -16.17 18.71 -17.09
CA LYS A 449 -16.53 20.11 -17.39
C LYS A 449 -15.54 20.80 -18.32
N ASP A 450 -14.25 20.50 -18.21
CA ASP A 450 -13.17 21.04 -19.03
C ASP A 450 -12.85 20.18 -20.27
N GLY A 451 -13.65 19.14 -20.53
CA GLY A 451 -13.51 18.27 -21.70
C GLY A 451 -12.57 17.07 -21.51
N LYS A 452 -11.89 16.95 -20.36
CA LYS A 452 -11.09 15.75 -20.03
C LYS A 452 -12.00 14.51 -19.96
N LEU A 453 -11.53 13.40 -20.51
CA LEU A 453 -12.21 12.11 -20.43
C LEU A 453 -11.80 11.42 -19.13
N VAL A 454 -12.79 11.13 -18.29
CA VAL A 454 -12.63 10.50 -16.97
C VAL A 454 -13.00 9.03 -17.11
N PRO A 455 -12.04 8.10 -16.92
CA PRO A 455 -12.32 6.68 -17.02
C PRO A 455 -13.24 6.20 -15.88
N MET A 456 -14.05 5.19 -16.16
CA MET A 456 -14.80 4.44 -15.17
C MET A 456 -14.72 2.94 -15.45
N THR A 457 -14.65 2.13 -14.40
CA THR A 457 -14.87 0.68 -14.51
C THR A 457 -16.23 0.33 -13.94
N VAL A 458 -17.10 -0.28 -14.74
CA VAL A 458 -18.47 -0.63 -14.35
C VAL A 458 -18.64 -2.14 -14.34
N PHE A 459 -19.15 -2.68 -13.24
CA PHE A 459 -19.48 -4.10 -13.07
C PHE A 459 -20.98 -4.25 -12.92
N HIS A 460 -21.55 -5.20 -13.65
CA HIS A 460 -22.95 -5.59 -13.51
C HIS A 460 -23.16 -7.02 -14.01
N LYS A 461 -24.29 -7.62 -13.66
CA LYS A 461 -24.68 -8.95 -14.12
C LYS A 461 -24.94 -8.98 -15.64
N THR A 462 -24.52 -10.04 -16.33
CA THR A 462 -24.55 -10.18 -17.81
C THR A 462 -25.95 -10.19 -18.42
N ASP A 463 -26.91 -10.79 -17.70
CA ASP A 463 -28.32 -10.96 -18.06
C ASP A 463 -29.21 -9.87 -17.45
N SER A 464 -28.64 -8.81 -16.88
CA SER A 464 -29.43 -7.76 -16.25
C SER A 464 -30.23 -6.97 -17.29
N GLU A 465 -31.55 -7.17 -17.27
CA GLU A 465 -32.51 -6.34 -17.98
C GLU A 465 -32.76 -5.03 -17.22
N ASP A 466 -33.17 -3.99 -17.96
CA ASP A 466 -33.56 -2.67 -17.42
C ASP A 466 -32.57 -2.09 -16.40
N LEU A 467 -31.31 -1.93 -16.82
CA LEU A 467 -30.22 -1.36 -16.00
C LEU A 467 -30.57 0.00 -15.38
N GLN A 468 -31.51 0.75 -15.97
CA GLN A 468 -31.97 2.04 -15.47
C GLN A 468 -32.71 1.91 -14.12
N ARG A 469 -33.31 0.75 -13.82
CA ARG A 469 -33.99 0.46 -12.56
C ARG A 469 -33.14 -0.32 -11.57
N LYS A 470 -31.86 -0.56 -11.86
CA LYS A 470 -30.96 -1.28 -10.95
C LYS A 470 -30.30 -0.33 -9.95
N PRO A 471 -30.07 -0.77 -8.71
CA PRO A 471 -29.32 0.02 -7.74
C PRO A 471 -27.87 0.19 -8.19
N LEU A 472 -27.33 1.39 -7.98
CA LEU A 472 -25.96 1.75 -8.37
C LEU A 472 -25.17 2.13 -7.12
N LEU A 473 -24.00 1.52 -6.93
CA LEU A 473 -23.03 1.91 -5.93
C LEU A 473 -21.79 2.49 -6.62
N VAL A 474 -21.57 3.79 -6.44
CA VAL A 474 -20.42 4.52 -6.97
C VAL A 474 -19.28 4.53 -5.96
N HIS A 475 -18.05 4.31 -6.43
CA HIS A 475 -16.82 4.38 -5.64
C HIS A 475 -15.92 5.50 -6.16
N VAL A 476 -15.31 6.25 -5.23
CA VAL A 476 -14.38 7.35 -5.56
C VAL A 476 -13.34 7.54 -4.44
N TYR A 477 -12.15 8.03 -4.82
CA TYR A 477 -11.10 8.43 -3.88
C TYR A 477 -10.52 9.80 -4.28
N GLY A 478 -9.81 9.86 -5.42
CA GLY A 478 -9.44 11.11 -6.06
C GLY A 478 -8.45 11.98 -5.29
N ALA A 479 -7.54 11.41 -4.51
CA ALA A 479 -6.51 12.13 -3.73
C ALA A 479 -5.18 11.36 -3.67
N TYR A 480 -4.10 12.09 -3.37
CA TYR A 480 -2.75 11.54 -3.08
C TYR A 480 -2.15 10.69 -4.20
N GLY A 481 -2.61 10.83 -5.44
CA GLY A 481 -2.12 9.98 -6.52
C GLY A 481 -2.45 8.51 -6.34
N MET A 482 -3.31 8.16 -5.39
CA MET A 482 -3.69 6.78 -5.16
C MET A 482 -4.73 6.33 -6.17
N ASP A 483 -4.63 5.08 -6.59
CA ASP A 483 -5.71 4.49 -7.35
C ASP A 483 -6.87 4.16 -6.41
N LEU A 484 -8.08 4.31 -6.91
CA LEU A 484 -9.24 3.70 -6.30
C LEU A 484 -9.01 2.19 -6.13
N LYS A 485 -9.14 1.70 -4.89
CA LYS A 485 -8.92 0.28 -4.57
C LYS A 485 -9.96 -0.59 -5.28
N MET A 486 -9.46 -1.59 -6.00
CA MET A 486 -10.26 -2.53 -6.79
C MET A 486 -9.91 -3.99 -6.48
N ASN A 487 -9.42 -4.25 -5.26
CA ASN A 487 -9.18 -5.59 -4.76
C ASN A 487 -10.51 -6.33 -4.58
N PHE A 488 -10.46 -7.65 -4.64
CA PHE A 488 -11.61 -8.48 -4.37
C PHE A 488 -12.17 -8.19 -2.98
N ARG A 489 -13.49 -8.01 -2.89
CA ARG A 489 -14.19 -7.99 -1.62
C ARG A 489 -15.49 -8.79 -1.71
N PRO A 490 -15.75 -9.73 -0.78
CA PRO A 490 -16.95 -10.57 -0.78
C PRO A 490 -18.27 -9.81 -0.96
N GLU A 491 -18.45 -8.69 -0.30
CA GLU A 491 -19.67 -7.91 -0.37
C GLU A 491 -19.87 -7.26 -1.74
N LYS A 492 -18.80 -6.90 -2.45
CA LYS A 492 -18.90 -6.36 -3.82
C LYS A 492 -19.33 -7.45 -4.79
N ARG A 493 -18.80 -8.67 -4.62
CA ARG A 493 -19.26 -9.87 -5.31
C ARG A 493 -20.75 -10.11 -5.08
N VAL A 494 -21.20 -10.15 -3.82
CA VAL A 494 -22.60 -10.37 -3.43
C VAL A 494 -23.53 -9.32 -4.04
N LEU A 495 -23.17 -8.03 -3.99
CA LEU A 495 -23.98 -6.96 -4.56
C LEU A 495 -24.21 -7.16 -6.07
N VAL A 496 -23.17 -7.53 -6.84
CA VAL A 496 -23.32 -7.78 -8.28
C VAL A 496 -24.16 -9.03 -8.56
N ASP A 497 -24.00 -10.09 -7.76
CA ASP A 497 -24.85 -11.30 -7.87
C ASP A 497 -26.33 -10.97 -7.60
N ASP A 498 -26.61 -10.03 -6.69
CA ASP A 498 -27.94 -9.48 -6.38
C ASP A 498 -28.44 -8.44 -7.40
N GLY A 499 -27.65 -8.15 -8.44
CA GLY A 499 -28.04 -7.29 -9.56
C GLY A 499 -27.72 -5.80 -9.39
N TRP A 500 -26.91 -5.43 -8.40
CA TRP A 500 -26.36 -4.08 -8.31
C TRP A 500 -25.37 -3.80 -9.43
N ILE A 501 -25.28 -2.52 -9.78
CA ILE A 501 -24.23 -1.97 -10.63
C ILE A 501 -23.17 -1.37 -9.71
N LEU A 502 -21.91 -1.75 -9.88
CA LEU A 502 -20.78 -1.09 -9.22
C LEU A 502 -20.06 -0.21 -10.23
N ALA A 503 -19.84 1.07 -9.91
CA ALA A 503 -19.12 2.00 -10.77
C ALA A 503 -17.94 2.64 -10.03
N TYR A 504 -16.74 2.35 -10.51
CA TYR A 504 -15.49 2.91 -10.00
C TYR A 504 -15.11 4.13 -10.82
N CYS A 505 -15.19 5.33 -10.24
CA CYS A 505 -14.92 6.59 -10.92
C CYS A 505 -13.48 7.04 -10.67
N HIS A 506 -12.65 6.96 -11.72
CA HIS A 506 -11.20 7.23 -11.67
C HIS A 506 -10.91 8.74 -11.85
N VAL A 507 -11.43 9.55 -10.92
CA VAL A 507 -11.40 11.03 -11.00
C VAL A 507 -10.00 11.61 -10.78
N ARG A 508 -9.75 12.83 -11.28
CA ARG A 508 -8.48 13.54 -11.06
C ARG A 508 -8.16 13.73 -9.57
N GLY A 509 -6.86 13.75 -9.27
CA GLY A 509 -6.33 13.69 -7.91
C GLY A 509 -5.97 12.26 -7.49
N GLY A 510 -6.62 11.25 -8.11
CA GLY A 510 -6.14 9.86 -8.09
C GLY A 510 -4.98 9.66 -9.07
N GLY A 511 -4.45 8.44 -9.13
CA GLY A 511 -3.28 8.13 -9.96
C GLY A 511 -3.55 7.26 -11.18
N GLU A 512 -4.81 7.01 -11.55
CA GLU A 512 -5.17 5.96 -12.52
C GLU A 512 -4.66 6.21 -13.94
N LEU A 513 -4.43 7.48 -14.29
CA LEU A 513 -3.81 7.93 -15.54
C LEU A 513 -2.49 8.66 -15.26
N GLY A 514 -1.95 8.54 -14.05
CA GLY A 514 -0.67 9.13 -13.69
C GLY A 514 -0.64 10.24 -12.66
N LEU A 515 0.50 10.91 -12.55
CA LEU A 515 0.59 12.15 -11.77
C LEU A 515 0.27 13.41 -12.52
N GLN A 516 0.25 13.47 -13.85
CA GLN A 516 -0.40 14.63 -14.46
C GLN A 516 -1.89 14.58 -14.08
N TRP A 517 -2.46 13.38 -13.95
CA TRP A 517 -3.82 13.15 -13.47
C TRP A 517 -4.01 13.56 -11.99
N HIS A 518 -3.08 13.22 -11.11
CA HIS A 518 -3.07 13.68 -9.71
C HIS A 518 -2.81 15.19 -9.58
N ALA A 519 -1.76 15.70 -10.23
CA ALA A 519 -1.41 17.10 -10.29
C ALA A 519 -2.61 17.94 -10.75
N ASP A 520 -3.37 17.45 -11.73
CA ASP A 520 -4.61 18.08 -12.21
C ASP A 520 -5.80 17.99 -11.25
N GLY A 521 -5.65 17.38 -10.07
CA GLY A 521 -6.68 17.26 -9.03
C GLY A 521 -6.21 17.51 -7.60
N ARG A 522 -5.06 18.17 -7.38
CA ARG A 522 -4.58 18.59 -6.05
C ARG A 522 -4.43 20.11 -5.92
N LEU A 523 -4.14 20.62 -4.72
CA LEU A 523 -3.95 22.04 -4.42
C LEU A 523 -5.11 22.89 -4.98
N THR A 524 -4.79 23.92 -5.78
CA THR A 524 -5.79 24.80 -6.43
C THR A 524 -6.45 24.20 -7.67
N LYS A 525 -6.34 22.88 -7.88
CA LYS A 525 -7.04 22.13 -8.93
C LYS A 525 -8.04 21.10 -8.37
N LYS A 526 -8.20 20.95 -7.05
CA LYS A 526 -9.06 19.91 -6.42
C LYS A 526 -10.51 19.85 -6.92
N LEU A 527 -11.09 20.98 -7.30
CA LEU A 527 -12.47 21.03 -7.85
C LEU A 527 -12.62 20.29 -9.20
N ASN A 528 -11.52 19.99 -9.88
CA ASN A 528 -11.54 19.14 -11.07
C ASN A 528 -12.04 17.74 -10.75
N GLY A 529 -11.57 17.12 -9.65
CA GLY A 529 -12.06 15.80 -9.20
C GLY A 529 -13.55 15.80 -8.84
N LEU A 530 -14.07 16.91 -8.29
CA LEU A 530 -15.50 17.08 -8.06
C LEU A 530 -16.29 17.17 -9.38
N ALA A 531 -15.79 17.94 -10.34
CA ALA A 531 -16.42 18.04 -11.66
C ALA A 531 -16.40 16.71 -12.41
N ASP A 532 -15.32 15.94 -12.28
CA ASP A 532 -15.17 14.59 -12.81
C ASP A 532 -16.22 13.64 -12.22
N LEU A 533 -16.36 13.63 -10.89
CA LEU A 533 -17.35 12.79 -10.20
C LEU A 533 -18.78 13.10 -10.64
N VAL A 534 -19.13 14.40 -10.77
CA VAL A 534 -20.44 14.82 -11.29
C VAL A 534 -20.64 14.34 -12.73
N ALA A 535 -19.61 14.44 -13.57
CA ALA A 535 -19.68 13.98 -14.96
C ALA A 535 -19.86 12.46 -15.05
N CYS A 536 -19.11 11.69 -14.25
CA CYS A 536 -19.24 10.24 -14.15
C CYS A 536 -20.67 9.80 -13.85
N ILE A 537 -21.26 10.31 -12.76
CA ILE A 537 -22.61 9.93 -12.33
C ILE A 537 -23.65 10.29 -13.40
N LYS A 538 -23.57 11.51 -13.97
CA LYS A 538 -24.48 11.93 -15.04
C LYS A 538 -24.33 11.10 -16.31
N THR A 539 -23.10 10.74 -16.68
CA THR A 539 -22.84 9.88 -17.84
C THR A 539 -23.44 8.49 -17.61
N LEU A 540 -23.27 7.89 -16.43
CA LEU A 540 -23.89 6.61 -16.07
C LEU A 540 -25.42 6.65 -16.26
N HIS A 541 -26.10 7.64 -15.66
CA HIS A 541 -27.55 7.80 -15.81
C HIS A 541 -27.96 7.99 -17.28
N SER A 542 -27.22 8.84 -18.02
CA SER A 542 -27.53 9.12 -19.44
C SER A 542 -27.34 7.90 -20.36
N GLN A 543 -26.47 6.96 -19.98
CA GLN A 543 -26.24 5.71 -20.69
C GLN A 543 -27.17 4.58 -20.23
N GLY A 544 -28.12 4.86 -19.33
CA GLY A 544 -29.09 3.89 -18.83
C GLY A 544 -28.61 3.05 -17.66
N PHE A 545 -27.52 3.42 -16.98
CA PHE A 545 -27.08 2.78 -15.74
C PHE A 545 -27.72 3.50 -14.56
N SER A 546 -28.75 2.90 -13.98
CA SER A 546 -29.50 3.41 -12.83
C SER A 546 -30.14 4.79 -13.05
N GLN A 547 -30.61 5.38 -11.95
CA GLN A 547 -31.21 6.71 -11.85
C GLN A 547 -30.91 7.30 -10.46
N PRO A 548 -30.96 8.63 -10.25
CA PRO A 548 -30.55 9.25 -8.99
C PRO A 548 -31.22 8.68 -7.72
N SER A 549 -32.51 8.33 -7.80
CA SER A 549 -33.26 7.73 -6.69
C SER A 549 -32.78 6.33 -6.29
N LEU A 550 -31.95 5.69 -7.12
CA LEU A 550 -31.32 4.38 -6.90
C LEU A 550 -29.79 4.46 -6.86
N THR A 551 -29.23 5.67 -6.88
CA THR A 551 -27.79 5.89 -6.90
C THR A 551 -27.27 6.15 -5.50
N THR A 552 -26.26 5.37 -5.12
CA THR A 552 -25.57 5.46 -3.85
C THR A 552 -24.08 5.65 -4.08
N LEU A 553 -23.37 6.12 -3.05
CA LEU A 553 -21.93 6.39 -3.17
C LEU A 553 -21.21 5.96 -1.89
N SER A 554 -20.12 5.21 -2.04
CA SER A 554 -19.21 4.86 -0.95
C SER A 554 -17.84 5.50 -1.12
N ALA A 555 -17.29 6.06 -0.04
CA ALA A 555 -15.92 6.55 -0.01
C ALA A 555 -15.26 6.34 1.36
N PHE A 556 -13.94 6.32 1.35
CA PHE A 556 -13.09 6.10 2.52
C PHE A 556 -12.04 7.20 2.63
N SER A 557 -11.67 7.59 3.86
CA SER A 557 -10.56 8.51 4.13
C SER A 557 -10.68 9.82 3.35
N ALA A 558 -9.65 10.23 2.62
CA ALA A 558 -9.63 11.43 1.79
C ALA A 558 -10.69 11.45 0.67
N GLY A 559 -11.23 10.29 0.27
CA GLY A 559 -12.37 10.21 -0.64
C GLY A 559 -13.61 10.92 -0.11
N GLY A 560 -13.76 11.00 1.22
CA GLY A 560 -14.83 11.75 1.88
C GLY A 560 -14.89 13.22 1.48
N VAL A 561 -13.77 13.84 1.09
CA VAL A 561 -13.73 15.25 0.67
C VAL A 561 -14.58 15.48 -0.58
N LEU A 562 -14.40 14.66 -1.62
CA LEU A 562 -15.16 14.81 -2.87
C LEU A 562 -16.63 14.49 -2.67
N VAL A 563 -16.93 13.49 -1.85
CA VAL A 563 -18.30 13.05 -1.58
C VAL A 563 -19.07 14.08 -0.76
N GLY A 564 -18.46 14.62 0.30
CA GLY A 564 -19.06 15.71 1.08
C GLY A 564 -19.28 16.97 0.22
N ALA A 565 -18.32 17.31 -0.64
CA ALA A 565 -18.48 18.41 -1.59
C ALA A 565 -19.59 18.15 -2.62
N LEU A 566 -19.75 16.92 -3.09
CA LEU A 566 -20.84 16.50 -3.97
C LEU A 566 -22.19 16.60 -3.26
N CYS A 567 -22.31 16.10 -2.03
CA CYS A 567 -23.53 16.22 -1.22
C CYS A 567 -23.94 17.69 -1.04
N ASN A 568 -22.99 18.59 -0.83
CA ASN A 568 -23.28 20.02 -0.68
C ASN A 568 -23.70 20.72 -1.98
N SER A 569 -23.17 20.29 -3.13
CA SER A 569 -23.29 21.00 -4.40
C SER A 569 -24.28 20.39 -5.40
N LYS A 570 -24.45 19.07 -5.35
CA LYS A 570 -25.29 18.25 -6.23
C LYS A 570 -25.97 17.09 -5.47
N PRO A 571 -26.67 17.35 -4.34
CA PRO A 571 -27.33 16.30 -3.57
C PRO A 571 -28.36 15.51 -4.38
N GLU A 572 -28.96 16.12 -5.42
CA GLU A 572 -29.99 15.50 -6.27
C GLU A 572 -29.52 14.29 -7.08
N LEU A 573 -28.20 14.07 -7.17
CA LEU A 573 -27.61 12.95 -7.91
C LEU A 573 -27.60 11.64 -7.10
N LEU A 574 -27.84 11.71 -5.79
CA LEU A 574 -27.64 10.61 -4.85
C LEU A 574 -28.88 10.40 -3.99
N ARG A 575 -29.17 9.13 -3.69
CA ARG A 575 -30.16 8.72 -2.70
C ARG A 575 -29.54 8.52 -1.32
N ALA A 576 -28.37 7.87 -1.26
CA ALA A 576 -27.68 7.57 0.00
C ALA A 576 -26.15 7.51 -0.17
N VAL A 577 -25.41 7.70 0.93
CA VAL A 577 -23.95 7.69 0.98
C VAL A 577 -23.46 6.92 2.20
N THR A 578 -22.45 6.07 2.00
CA THR A 578 -21.66 5.45 3.08
C THR A 578 -20.25 6.03 3.10
N LEU A 579 -19.84 6.57 4.24
CA LEU A 579 -18.52 7.16 4.44
C LEU A 579 -17.80 6.44 5.57
N GLU A 580 -16.53 6.10 5.34
CA GLU A 580 -15.69 5.45 6.34
C GLU A 580 -14.42 6.25 6.61
N ALA A 581 -14.15 6.51 7.90
CA ALA A 581 -13.08 7.40 8.36
C ALA A 581 -12.95 8.70 7.53
N PRO A 582 -14.05 9.39 7.18
CA PRO A 582 -14.01 10.35 6.08
C PRO A 582 -13.36 11.68 6.48
N PHE A 583 -12.45 12.16 5.65
CA PHE A 583 -11.86 13.49 5.84
C PHE A 583 -12.83 14.58 5.36
N LEU A 584 -13.49 15.26 6.30
CA LEU A 584 -14.61 16.19 6.01
C LEU A 584 -14.35 17.65 6.43
N ASP A 585 -13.30 17.92 7.22
CA ASP A 585 -12.95 19.26 7.72
C ASP A 585 -11.55 19.71 7.28
N VAL A 586 -11.30 19.69 5.97
CA VAL A 586 -10.01 19.99 5.35
C VAL A 586 -9.43 21.32 5.83
N LEU A 587 -10.25 22.38 5.89
CA LEU A 587 -9.76 23.71 6.22
C LEU A 587 -9.22 23.79 7.65
N ASN A 588 -9.99 23.31 8.65
CA ASN A 588 -9.56 23.41 10.03
C ASN A 588 -8.39 22.47 10.32
N THR A 589 -8.37 21.27 9.74
CA THR A 589 -7.23 20.35 9.87
C THR A 589 -5.96 20.95 9.29
N MET A 590 -5.99 21.53 8.09
CA MET A 590 -4.81 22.15 7.48
C MET A 590 -4.36 23.46 8.17
N LEU A 591 -5.21 24.08 8.99
CA LEU A 591 -4.84 25.23 9.82
C LEU A 591 -4.10 24.82 11.11
N ASP A 592 -4.31 23.59 11.59
CA ASP A 592 -3.71 23.10 12.84
C ASP A 592 -2.48 22.21 12.54
N THR A 593 -1.32 22.84 12.41
CA THR A 593 -0.05 22.16 12.15
C THR A 593 0.47 21.31 13.32
N THR A 594 -0.23 21.30 14.46
CA THR A 594 0.12 20.43 15.60
C THR A 594 -0.42 19.01 15.45
N LEU A 595 -1.41 18.81 14.57
CA LEU A 595 -1.98 17.50 14.26
C LEU A 595 -0.95 16.61 13.53
N PRO A 596 -1.02 15.28 13.71
CA PRO A 596 -0.24 14.33 12.93
C PRO A 596 -0.42 14.57 11.42
N LEU A 597 0.65 14.34 10.65
CA LEU A 597 0.67 14.38 9.18
C LEU A 597 0.32 15.71 8.49
N THR A 598 -0.17 16.73 9.22
CA THR A 598 -0.71 17.95 8.62
C THR A 598 0.31 18.71 7.78
N LEU A 599 1.59 18.72 8.18
CA LEU A 599 2.65 19.41 7.43
C LEU A 599 2.89 18.75 6.07
N GLU A 600 2.79 17.43 6.03
CA GLU A 600 3.01 16.59 4.86
C GLU A 600 1.78 16.63 3.93
N GLU A 601 0.60 16.80 4.52
CA GLU A 601 -0.67 17.00 3.83
C GLU A 601 -0.77 18.34 3.09
N LEU A 602 0.04 19.34 3.45
CA LEU A 602 0.04 20.64 2.78
C LEU A 602 0.37 20.53 1.29
N GLU A 603 1.13 19.51 0.88
CA GLU A 603 1.44 19.28 -0.54
C GLU A 603 0.21 18.82 -1.33
N GLU A 604 -0.74 18.12 -0.71
CA GLU A 604 -2.00 17.72 -1.36
C GLU A 604 -3.03 18.85 -1.35
N TRP A 605 -3.27 19.45 -0.19
CA TRP A 605 -4.44 20.34 0.02
C TRP A 605 -4.10 21.82 -0.12
N GLY A 606 -2.85 22.19 0.12
CA GLY A 606 -2.35 23.56 0.19
C GLY A 606 -2.20 24.03 1.65
N ASN A 607 -1.44 25.11 1.84
CA ASN A 607 -1.19 25.71 3.16
C ASN A 607 -2.10 26.93 3.41
N PRO A 608 -3.26 26.77 4.08
CA PRO A 608 -4.17 27.88 4.38
C PRO A 608 -3.66 28.83 5.46
N SER A 609 -2.63 28.45 6.23
CA SER A 609 -2.05 29.28 7.29
C SER A 609 -1.11 30.34 6.74
N SER A 610 -0.34 30.01 5.68
CA SER A 610 0.62 30.94 5.06
C SER A 610 0.16 31.51 3.72
N ASP A 611 -0.78 30.86 3.02
CA ASP A 611 -1.24 31.27 1.68
C ASP A 611 -2.77 31.45 1.64
N GLU A 612 -3.19 32.70 1.52
CA GLU A 612 -4.60 33.09 1.45
C GLU A 612 -5.30 32.57 0.17
N LYS A 613 -4.55 32.30 -0.91
CA LYS A 613 -5.09 31.64 -2.12
C LYS A 613 -5.47 30.20 -1.80
N HIS A 614 -4.62 29.45 -1.09
CA HIS A 614 -4.95 28.10 -0.64
C HIS A 614 -6.14 28.10 0.31
N LYS A 615 -6.15 28.99 1.30
CA LYS A 615 -7.26 29.13 2.24
C LYS A 615 -8.60 29.36 1.55
N ASN A 616 -8.65 30.32 0.61
CA ASN A 616 -9.87 30.63 -0.12
C ASN A 616 -10.26 29.53 -1.11
N TYR A 617 -9.29 28.80 -1.67
CA TYR A 617 -9.59 27.67 -2.55
C TYR A 617 -10.16 26.47 -1.76
N ILE A 618 -9.54 26.08 -0.63
CA ILE A 618 -10.02 25.00 0.25
C ILE A 618 -11.44 25.29 0.74
N LYS A 619 -11.74 26.53 1.15
CA LYS A 619 -13.09 26.95 1.57
C LYS A 619 -14.18 26.63 0.55
N ARG A 620 -13.88 26.60 -0.76
CA ARG A 620 -14.89 26.39 -1.83
C ARG A 620 -15.38 24.94 -1.93
N TYR A 621 -14.63 23.97 -1.44
CA TYR A 621 -14.99 22.56 -1.53
C TYR A 621 -15.00 21.83 -0.19
N CYS A 622 -14.35 22.38 0.86
CA CYS A 622 -14.30 21.76 2.18
C CYS A 622 -15.71 21.41 2.67
N PRO A 623 -16.03 20.12 2.91
CA PRO A 623 -17.40 19.69 3.22
C PRO A 623 -18.02 20.43 4.40
N CYS A 624 -17.31 20.53 5.54
CA CYS A 624 -17.79 21.23 6.74
C CYS A 624 -18.12 22.72 6.55
N GLN A 625 -17.57 23.37 5.52
CA GLN A 625 -17.73 24.82 5.29
C GLN A 625 -18.85 25.14 4.29
N ASN A 626 -19.37 24.13 3.58
CA ASN A 626 -20.33 24.32 2.49
C ASN A 626 -21.70 23.67 2.77
N ILE A 627 -21.93 23.23 4.00
CA ILE A 627 -23.25 22.78 4.45
C ILE A 627 -24.20 23.98 4.50
N LYS A 628 -25.41 23.82 3.97
CA LYS A 628 -26.47 24.83 3.96
C LYS A 628 -27.85 24.17 4.12
N PRO A 629 -28.90 24.87 4.56
CA PRO A 629 -30.25 24.31 4.63
C PRO A 629 -30.79 23.94 3.24
N GLN A 630 -30.79 22.65 2.92
CA GLN A 630 -31.29 22.07 1.66
C GLN A 630 -31.62 20.58 1.84
N HIS A 631 -32.15 19.94 0.79
CA HIS A 631 -32.24 18.49 0.74
C HIS A 631 -30.85 17.85 0.57
N TYR A 632 -30.62 16.75 1.28
CA TYR A 632 -29.40 15.94 1.23
C TYR A 632 -29.76 14.46 1.03
N PRO A 633 -28.84 13.64 0.46
CA PRO A 633 -28.98 12.19 0.53
C PRO A 633 -28.91 11.70 1.99
N SER A 634 -29.38 10.48 2.24
CA SER A 634 -29.11 9.81 3.52
C SER A 634 -27.61 9.54 3.65
N VAL A 635 -27.04 9.71 4.84
CA VAL A 635 -25.60 9.58 5.08
C VAL A 635 -25.35 8.68 6.29
N HIS A 636 -24.56 7.63 6.07
CA HIS A 636 -24.03 6.78 7.12
C HIS A 636 -22.51 6.97 7.23
N ILE A 637 -22.05 7.45 8.38
CA ILE A 637 -20.63 7.69 8.65
C ILE A 637 -20.14 6.69 9.68
N THR A 638 -19.17 5.86 9.32
CA THR A 638 -18.38 5.08 10.27
C THR A 638 -17.11 5.87 10.61
N ALA A 639 -16.91 6.16 11.88
CA ALA A 639 -15.71 6.84 12.41
C ALA A 639 -15.07 5.99 13.51
N TYR A 640 -13.80 6.24 13.81
CA TYR A 640 -13.05 5.45 14.77
C TYR A 640 -12.50 6.35 15.89
N GLU A 641 -12.58 5.89 17.13
CA GLU A 641 -12.25 6.69 18.31
C GLU A 641 -10.76 7.08 18.37
N ASN A 642 -9.87 6.17 17.95
CA ASN A 642 -8.42 6.35 17.98
C ASN A 642 -7.82 6.67 16.61
N ASP A 643 -8.61 7.10 15.63
CA ASP A 643 -8.09 7.52 14.31
C ASP A 643 -7.17 8.74 14.45
N GLU A 644 -5.87 8.54 14.22
CA GLU A 644 -4.85 9.58 14.32
C GLU A 644 -4.66 10.35 12.99
N ARG A 645 -5.21 9.86 11.87
CA ARG A 645 -5.10 10.51 10.55
C ARG A 645 -6.25 11.44 10.25
N VAL A 646 -7.46 11.07 10.65
CA VAL A 646 -8.68 11.86 10.45
C VAL A 646 -9.29 12.19 11.81
N PRO A 647 -9.05 13.41 12.34
CA PRO A 647 -9.52 13.76 13.67
C PRO A 647 -11.04 13.62 13.82
N LEU A 648 -11.47 12.80 14.78
CA LEU A 648 -12.89 12.55 15.07
C LEU A 648 -13.70 13.84 15.23
N LYS A 649 -13.10 14.87 15.83
CA LYS A 649 -13.70 16.21 15.98
C LYS A 649 -14.24 16.79 14.66
N GLY A 650 -13.50 16.61 13.55
CA GLY A 650 -13.93 17.09 12.23
C GLY A 650 -15.17 16.36 11.73
N ILE A 651 -15.27 15.05 11.99
CA ILE A 651 -16.41 14.20 11.60
C ILE A 651 -17.65 14.53 12.45
N VAL A 652 -17.49 14.69 13.76
CA VAL A 652 -18.59 15.07 14.66
C VAL A 652 -19.15 16.44 14.27
N ASN A 653 -18.28 17.44 14.07
CA ASN A 653 -18.66 18.79 13.64
C ASN A 653 -19.39 18.78 12.29
N TYR A 654 -18.93 17.98 11.32
CA TYR A 654 -19.63 17.79 10.04
C TYR A 654 -21.06 17.26 10.26
N THR A 655 -21.18 16.21 11.07
CA THR A 655 -22.44 15.49 11.32
C THR A 655 -23.46 16.40 12.00
N GLU A 656 -23.05 17.13 13.03
CA GLU A 656 -23.91 18.07 13.76
C GLU A 656 -24.44 19.16 12.84
N LYS A 657 -23.55 19.82 12.09
CA LYS A 657 -23.93 20.84 11.11
C LYS A 657 -24.88 20.31 10.04
N LEU A 658 -24.64 19.09 9.55
CA LEU A 658 -25.50 18.47 8.55
C LEU A 658 -26.90 18.20 9.11
N LYS A 659 -27.00 17.69 10.34
CA LYS A 659 -28.28 17.48 11.03
C LYS A 659 -29.03 18.79 11.25
N GLU A 660 -28.34 19.85 11.67
CA GLU A 660 -28.92 21.18 11.84
C GLU A 660 -29.48 21.74 10.52
N ALA A 661 -28.70 21.65 9.44
CA ALA A 661 -29.13 22.12 8.12
C ALA A 661 -30.32 21.34 7.57
N VAL A 662 -30.36 20.02 7.76
CA VAL A 662 -31.51 19.18 7.40
C VAL A 662 -32.74 19.55 8.22
N ALA A 663 -32.58 19.76 9.54
CA ALA A 663 -33.69 20.15 10.42
C ALA A 663 -34.24 21.54 10.05
N GLU A 664 -33.37 22.51 9.71
CA GLU A 664 -33.78 23.83 9.25
C GLU A 664 -34.54 23.76 7.92
N HIS A 665 -34.04 22.99 6.95
CA HIS A 665 -34.73 22.79 5.68
C HIS A 665 -36.09 22.13 5.86
N THR A 666 -36.18 21.14 6.76
CA THR A 666 -37.42 20.40 7.05
C THR A 666 -38.51 21.33 7.59
N LYS A 667 -38.18 22.35 8.39
CA LYS A 667 -39.17 23.33 8.90
C LYS A 667 -39.85 24.13 7.78
N GLY A 668 -39.13 24.36 6.68
CA GLY A 668 -39.66 25.06 5.50
C GLY A 668 -40.20 24.13 4.40
N ALA A 669 -40.01 22.82 4.54
CA ALA A 669 -40.49 21.84 3.57
C ALA A 669 -41.99 21.58 3.80
N GLY A 670 -42.75 21.44 2.70
CA GLY A 670 -44.19 21.15 2.76
C GLY A 670 -44.50 19.75 3.32
N GLU A 671 -45.79 19.47 3.54
CA GLU A 671 -46.26 18.15 3.96
C GLU A 671 -45.76 17.04 3.02
N GLY A 672 -45.26 15.94 3.59
CA GLY A 672 -44.78 14.77 2.84
C GLY A 672 -43.27 14.75 2.56
N TYR A 673 -42.52 15.81 2.89
CA TYR A 673 -41.05 15.75 2.86
C TYR A 673 -40.52 14.72 3.87
N GLN A 674 -39.73 13.77 3.39
CA GLN A 674 -39.05 12.79 4.22
C GLN A 674 -37.61 13.25 4.46
N PRO A 675 -37.21 13.58 5.69
CA PRO A 675 -35.84 13.95 5.98
C PRO A 675 -34.90 12.76 5.77
N PRO A 676 -33.66 12.97 5.29
CA PRO A 676 -32.67 11.91 5.14
C PRO A 676 -32.23 11.35 6.50
N ASN A 677 -31.84 10.08 6.52
CA ASN A 677 -31.23 9.45 7.69
C ASN A 677 -29.75 9.84 7.78
N ILE A 678 -29.35 10.50 8.87
CA ILE A 678 -27.97 10.91 9.15
C ILE A 678 -27.44 10.14 10.36
N ILE A 679 -26.66 9.09 10.09
CA ILE A 679 -26.11 8.16 11.08
C ILE A 679 -24.61 8.43 11.25
N LEU A 680 -24.16 8.56 12.50
CA LEU A 680 -22.76 8.58 12.86
C LEU A 680 -22.53 7.40 13.81
N ASP A 681 -21.78 6.41 13.33
CA ASP A 681 -21.41 5.19 14.04
C ASP A 681 -19.92 5.26 14.42
N ILE A 682 -19.65 5.59 15.67
CA ILE A 682 -18.28 5.69 16.22
C ILE A 682 -17.90 4.32 16.77
N GLN A 683 -16.93 3.65 16.13
CA GLN A 683 -16.40 2.39 16.62
C GLN A 683 -15.43 2.64 17.80
N PRO A 684 -15.62 1.95 18.94
CA PRO A 684 -14.70 2.04 20.06
C PRO A 684 -13.35 1.40 19.71
N GLY A 685 -12.26 1.99 20.19
CA GLY A 685 -10.89 1.43 20.05
C GLY A 685 -10.27 1.46 18.65
N GLY A 686 -11.06 1.55 17.58
CA GLY A 686 -10.55 1.46 16.21
C GLY A 686 -9.63 2.62 15.79
N ASN A 687 -8.86 2.41 14.73
CA ASN A 687 -7.95 3.37 14.09
C ASN A 687 -8.25 3.56 12.58
N HIS A 688 -7.40 4.24 11.80
CA HIS A 688 -7.63 4.48 10.37
C HIS A 688 -7.41 3.23 9.48
N VAL A 689 -6.72 2.22 10.00
CA VAL A 689 -6.10 1.07 9.33
C VAL A 689 -6.69 -0.23 9.87
N ILE A 690 -8.00 -0.42 9.76
CA ILE A 690 -8.68 -1.62 10.25
C ILE A 690 -9.15 -2.49 9.09
N GLU A 691 -9.09 -3.80 9.30
CA GLU A 691 -9.80 -4.77 8.46
C GLU A 691 -11.31 -4.50 8.42
N ASP A 692 -11.95 -4.91 7.33
CA ASP A 692 -13.40 -4.85 7.22
C ASP A 692 -14.05 -5.85 8.20
N SER A 693 -14.45 -5.38 9.38
CA SER A 693 -15.23 -6.23 10.29
C SER A 693 -16.57 -6.64 9.65
N HIS A 694 -17.00 -7.89 9.87
CA HIS A 694 -18.29 -8.40 9.38
C HIS A 694 -19.46 -7.49 9.80
N LYS A 695 -19.38 -6.92 11.02
CA LYS A 695 -20.39 -5.99 11.55
C LYS A 695 -20.46 -4.69 10.74
N LYS A 696 -19.32 -4.09 10.39
CA LYS A 696 -19.24 -2.87 9.58
C LYS A 696 -19.82 -3.10 8.19
N ILE A 697 -19.36 -4.14 7.49
CA ILE A 697 -19.85 -4.52 6.16
C ILE A 697 -21.38 -4.67 6.20
N THR A 698 -21.88 -5.47 7.16
CA THR A 698 -23.30 -5.77 7.28
C THR A 698 -24.13 -4.51 7.54
N THR A 699 -23.64 -3.61 8.39
CA THR A 699 -24.33 -2.36 8.75
C THR A 699 -24.43 -1.41 7.55
N GLN A 700 -23.33 -1.22 6.83
CA GLN A 700 -23.31 -0.36 5.64
C GLN A 700 -24.18 -0.91 4.51
N MET A 701 -24.10 -2.22 4.24
CA MET A 701 -24.97 -2.87 3.25
C MET A 701 -26.44 -2.69 3.65
N LYS A 702 -26.81 -3.02 4.88
CA LYS A 702 -28.18 -2.91 5.36
C LYS A 702 -28.73 -1.48 5.18
N PHE A 703 -27.95 -0.48 5.57
CA PHE A 703 -28.30 0.92 5.36
C PHE A 703 -28.59 1.23 3.89
N LEU A 704 -27.74 0.79 2.97
CA LEU A 704 -27.95 1.02 1.53
C LEU A 704 -29.22 0.35 1.00
N TYR A 705 -29.49 -0.90 1.37
CA TYR A 705 -30.71 -1.60 0.95
C TYR A 705 -31.98 -0.92 1.50
N GLU A 706 -31.98 -0.54 2.79
CA GLU A 706 -33.11 0.13 3.43
C GLU A 706 -33.40 1.49 2.78
N GLU A 707 -32.38 2.30 2.49
CA GLU A 707 -32.56 3.61 1.84
C GLU A 707 -33.08 3.51 0.40
N LEU A 708 -32.77 2.41 -0.30
CA LEU A 708 -33.30 2.14 -1.63
C LEU A 708 -34.64 1.40 -1.62
N GLY A 709 -35.13 0.95 -0.46
CA GLY A 709 -36.36 0.17 -0.34
C GLY A 709 -36.26 -1.22 -0.98
N LEU A 710 -35.08 -1.84 -0.90
CA LEU A 710 -34.79 -3.16 -1.49
C LEU A 710 -34.75 -4.26 -0.42
N ASP A 711 -35.15 -5.48 -0.79
CA ASP A 711 -34.99 -6.67 0.06
C ASP A 711 -33.53 -7.13 0.02
N SER A 712 -32.93 -7.30 1.19
CA SER A 712 -31.54 -7.71 1.35
C SER A 712 -31.36 -9.18 1.76
N THR A 713 -32.45 -9.94 1.92
CA THR A 713 -32.42 -11.29 2.52
C THR A 713 -31.46 -12.23 1.80
N ASP A 714 -31.57 -12.34 0.48
CA ASP A 714 -30.74 -13.23 -0.33
C ASP A 714 -29.26 -12.79 -0.35
N ALA A 715 -29.02 -11.47 -0.39
CA ALA A 715 -27.67 -10.92 -0.34
C ALA A 715 -26.95 -11.27 0.97
N PHE A 716 -27.62 -11.15 2.12
CA PHE A 716 -27.03 -11.51 3.41
C PHE A 716 -26.80 -13.01 3.56
N GLU A 717 -27.69 -13.87 3.04
CA GLU A 717 -27.46 -15.32 3.00
C GLU A 717 -26.29 -15.71 2.08
N ALA A 718 -26.10 -15.00 0.96
CA ALA A 718 -24.93 -15.19 0.09
C ALA A 718 -23.63 -14.73 0.77
N LEU A 719 -23.66 -13.60 1.48
CA LEU A 719 -22.48 -13.04 2.16
C LEU A 719 -21.92 -13.98 3.24
N LYS A 720 -22.80 -14.68 3.97
CA LYS A 720 -22.40 -15.72 4.95
C LYS A 720 -21.58 -16.87 4.36
N LYS A 721 -21.63 -17.10 3.04
CA LYS A 721 -20.81 -18.13 2.37
C LYS A 721 -19.35 -17.70 2.22
N TYR A 722 -19.10 -16.40 2.13
CA TYR A 722 -17.77 -15.83 1.93
C TYR A 722 -17.13 -15.41 3.24
N LEU A 723 -17.90 -14.81 4.13
CA LEU A 723 -17.46 -14.49 5.49
C LEU A 723 -17.53 -15.80 6.28
N LYS A 724 -16.38 -16.45 6.55
CA LYS A 724 -16.33 -17.59 7.47
C LYS A 724 -16.75 -17.11 8.86
N PHE A 725 -18.04 -17.25 9.18
CA PHE A 725 -18.56 -17.04 10.53
C PHE A 725 -18.14 -18.17 11.47
#